data_AF-A0A9D7A007-F1
#
_entry.id   AF-A0A9D7A007-F1
#
_cell.length_a   1.000
_cell.length_b   1.000
_cell.length_c   1.000
_cell.angle_alpha   90.00
_cell.angle_beta   90.00
_cell.angle_gamma   90.00
#
_symmetry.space_group_name_H-M   'P 1'
#
loop_
_entity.id
_entity.type
_entity.pdbx_description
1 polymer ?
#
loop_
_entity_poly.entity_id
_entity_poly.type
_entity_poly.pdbx_seq_one_letter_code
_entity_poly.pdbx_strand_id
1 'polypeptide(L)'
;MDTIFLDGENLTIENIIAIARRDARVVLADAARPGIDASRAWVDELIARGAPTVYGINTGFGVFANVPIRADQSARLMRNLILSHSAGVGDPLAEDVVRATMAIRANTLAKGFSGVRARIIETLIEMLNRGVHPIIPAKGSVGASGDLAPLAHLALVMTRDAEDRDDESGEAIYRGEKMSGKRAMELAGIARLELQAKEGLALNNGATVSAAIAALAIADAENLARHADIAVALALEAIVGRSSPFDARIQRAAGHAGQSATAQNIRALIESSQLLDSTRKVQDAYSFRCAPQVIGAARDAIAYAHKIVSEEINAATDNPLIFLDIADENKSRSGGNFHGQGVAFAMDLLKNAVAEIGSISERRVFRLTSAHLSDGLPMMLVEGGGANSGLMMAQVTAASLVSDNKTLAHPDSVDSIPTSADQEDHVSMSTNAARHAREIIWNTTRILAIELIAAAQGIDLRLKNLGRGIEMLGHGTRHAHAKIRTAIPFLERDRVLARDIERAVELVQSGELVIGDERLRDLEIGALLDFLSNEEFDQREWNGWRITRITGGMNNRLYRATNGARDLAIKFTIRDARDRAGREYAALVALQHAGLDIAPVAILLERERYALPVVVQTWLVGDVSNAPPTNNDEWTRLLEHYAAIHSLTPDRAPIELPPAVITAHSADEAKARVREQLAQIPVEARPTSLVELIARLEQIEFPTWDTPQITFCRVDPNIPNFVRGDAWWQSVDWENAGWGDPAYEIADLIAHPAYAAVPPARWEWVIEKIRALERDAQIAERVRVYSRTILVWWVARFARYLYEIPRGGDQRLVKPAHDWQIEMQIKSKRYLNLASRAMS
;
A
#
# COMPACT_ATOMS: atom_id res chain seq x y z
N MET A 1 -13.92 8.51 -3.01
CA MET A 1 -13.36 8.83 -1.68
C MET A 1 -13.22 7.53 -0.95
N ASP A 2 -12.01 7.22 -0.51
CA ASP A 2 -11.74 5.98 0.20
C ASP A 2 -12.48 6.01 1.55
N THR A 3 -13.08 4.88 1.92
CA THR A 3 -13.70 4.69 3.24
C THR A 3 -12.76 3.84 4.09
N ILE A 4 -12.36 4.35 5.24
CA ILE A 4 -11.50 3.68 6.21
C ILE A 4 -12.38 3.12 7.33
N PHE A 5 -12.24 1.83 7.61
CA PHE A 5 -12.92 1.16 8.70
C PHE A 5 -12.00 1.08 9.92
N LEU A 6 -12.46 1.55 11.07
CA LEU A 6 -11.73 1.46 12.34
C LEU A 6 -12.16 0.20 13.08
N ASP A 7 -11.21 -0.70 13.31
CA ASP A 7 -11.41 -1.95 14.05
C ASP A 7 -10.56 -2.05 15.32
N GLY A 8 -9.68 -1.08 15.57
CA GLY A 8 -8.75 -1.07 16.70
C GLY A 8 -7.46 -1.86 16.47
N GLU A 9 -7.24 -2.44 15.29
CA GLU A 9 -6.11 -3.35 15.02
C GLU A 9 -5.32 -2.98 13.75
N ASN A 10 -5.99 -2.54 12.69
CA ASN A 10 -5.41 -2.47 11.34
C ASN A 10 -5.29 -1.05 10.77
N LEU A 11 -5.26 -0.03 11.61
CA LEU A 11 -5.08 1.35 11.15
C LEU A 11 -3.62 1.57 10.75
N THR A 12 -3.39 2.07 9.54
CA THR A 12 -2.03 2.39 9.06
C THR A 12 -1.76 3.90 9.05
N ILE A 13 -0.48 4.30 8.98
CA ILE A 13 -0.10 5.71 8.83
C ILE A 13 -0.68 6.28 7.52
N GLU A 14 -0.74 5.50 6.43
CA GLU A 14 -1.35 5.92 5.17
C GLU A 14 -2.85 6.20 5.31
N ASN A 15 -3.55 5.40 6.13
CA ASN A 15 -4.95 5.67 6.47
C ASN A 15 -5.08 6.97 7.27
N ILE A 16 -4.20 7.20 8.26
CA ILE A 16 -4.14 8.48 8.99
C ILE A 16 -3.96 9.65 8.03
N ILE A 17 -3.05 9.55 7.06
CA ILE A 17 -2.83 10.60 6.05
C ILE A 17 -4.06 10.78 5.16
N ALA A 18 -4.72 9.69 4.75
CA ALA A 18 -5.97 9.74 3.99
C ALA A 18 -7.07 10.50 4.75
N ILE A 19 -7.19 10.24 6.04
CA ILE A 19 -8.16 10.89 6.92
C ILE A 19 -7.78 12.34 7.19
N ALA A 20 -6.53 12.59 7.57
CA ALA A 20 -6.06 13.89 8.05
C ALA A 20 -5.92 14.93 6.93
N ARG A 21 -5.52 14.51 5.72
CA ARG A 21 -5.15 15.42 4.62
C ARG A 21 -5.97 15.24 3.34
N ARG A 22 -6.73 14.15 3.19
CA ARG A 22 -7.48 13.82 1.96
C ARG A 22 -8.96 13.55 2.19
N ASP A 23 -9.48 13.90 3.36
CA ASP A 23 -10.89 13.77 3.71
C ASP A 23 -11.50 12.38 3.49
N ALA A 24 -10.70 11.32 3.69
CA ALA A 24 -11.22 9.96 3.65
C ALA A 24 -12.32 9.78 4.70
N ARG A 25 -13.41 9.12 4.30
CA ARG A 25 -14.56 8.87 5.18
C ARG A 25 -14.19 7.81 6.19
N VAL A 26 -14.56 7.99 7.45
CA VAL A 26 -14.29 7.03 8.53
C VAL A 26 -15.58 6.33 8.97
N VAL A 27 -15.51 5.03 9.22
CA VAL A 27 -16.62 4.20 9.72
C VAL A 27 -16.12 3.26 10.81
N LEU A 28 -16.91 3.05 11.87
CA LEU A 28 -16.62 2.01 12.86
C LEU A 28 -16.90 0.64 12.25
N ALA A 29 -15.92 -0.27 12.25
CA ALA A 29 -16.10 -1.62 11.74
C ALA A 29 -17.09 -2.42 12.59
N ASP A 30 -17.96 -3.22 11.96
CA ASP A 30 -18.91 -4.08 12.68
C ASP A 30 -18.19 -5.11 13.56
N ALA A 31 -16.99 -5.54 13.16
CA ALA A 31 -16.16 -6.47 13.92
C ALA A 31 -15.71 -5.93 15.29
N ALA A 32 -15.63 -4.60 15.47
CA ALA A 32 -15.24 -3.98 16.73
C ALA A 32 -16.36 -3.93 17.76
N ARG A 33 -17.63 -3.90 17.32
CA ARG A 33 -18.80 -3.69 18.19
C ARG A 33 -18.92 -4.72 19.33
N PRO A 34 -18.74 -6.04 19.11
CA PRO A 34 -18.90 -7.01 20.19
C PRO A 34 -17.96 -6.77 21.39
N GLY A 35 -16.70 -6.38 21.14
CA GLY A 35 -15.73 -6.10 22.21
C GLY A 35 -16.07 -4.82 22.99
N ILE A 36 -16.47 -3.78 22.26
CA ILE A 36 -16.92 -2.50 22.85
C ILE A 36 -18.13 -2.74 23.76
N ASP A 37 -19.17 -3.40 23.23
CA ASP A 37 -20.43 -3.61 23.96
C ASP A 37 -20.24 -4.52 25.18
N ALA A 38 -19.42 -5.56 25.06
CA ALA A 38 -19.15 -6.48 26.17
C ALA A 38 -18.34 -5.81 27.29
N SER A 39 -17.32 -5.01 26.97
CA SER A 39 -16.57 -4.27 28.00
C SER A 39 -17.44 -3.21 28.68
N ARG A 40 -18.33 -2.54 27.94
CA ARG A 40 -19.30 -1.59 28.50
C ARG A 40 -20.30 -2.26 29.43
N ALA A 41 -20.87 -3.40 29.01
CA ALA A 41 -21.82 -4.16 29.82
C ALA A 41 -21.23 -4.56 31.18
N TRP A 42 -19.94 -4.94 31.21
CA TRP A 42 -19.26 -5.23 32.47
C TRP A 42 -19.16 -4.00 33.39
N VAL A 43 -18.84 -2.82 32.85
CA VAL A 43 -18.80 -1.57 33.66
C VAL A 43 -20.18 -1.24 34.22
N ASP A 44 -21.24 -1.40 33.42
CA ASP A 44 -22.63 -1.14 33.87
C ASP A 44 -23.06 -2.10 34.99
N GLU A 45 -22.72 -3.39 34.85
CA GLU A 45 -22.98 -4.42 35.87
C GLU A 45 -22.23 -4.13 37.18
N LEU A 46 -20.96 -3.74 37.10
CA LEU A 46 -20.14 -3.37 38.24
C LEU A 46 -20.78 -2.23 39.05
N ILE A 47 -21.25 -1.18 38.37
CA ILE A 47 -21.90 -0.02 38.99
C ILE A 47 -23.24 -0.40 39.60
N ALA A 48 -24.05 -1.19 38.88
CA ALA A 48 -25.37 -1.62 39.34
C ALA A 48 -25.30 -2.48 40.60
N ARG A 49 -24.25 -3.28 40.77
CA ARG A 49 -24.06 -4.17 41.93
C ARG A 49 -23.46 -3.48 43.17
N GLY A 50 -22.94 -2.26 43.05
CA GLY A 50 -22.23 -1.61 44.15
C GLY A 50 -20.98 -2.39 44.60
N ALA A 51 -20.30 -3.04 43.64
CA ALA A 51 -19.13 -3.87 43.85
C ALA A 51 -17.91 -3.08 44.39
N PRO A 52 -16.79 -3.74 44.79
CA PRO A 52 -15.62 -3.07 45.35
C PRO A 52 -15.09 -1.92 44.49
N THR A 53 -14.35 -0.99 45.09
CA THR A 53 -13.79 0.18 44.40
C THR A 53 -12.82 -0.22 43.29
N VAL A 54 -13.09 0.25 42.06
CA VAL A 54 -12.27 0.09 40.86
C VAL A 54 -11.85 1.47 40.36
N TYR A 55 -10.53 1.64 40.23
CA TYR A 55 -9.88 2.89 39.81
C TYR A 55 -10.53 3.51 38.56
N GLY A 56 -10.83 4.81 38.60
CA GLY A 56 -11.33 5.57 37.44
C GLY A 56 -12.75 5.22 36.99
N ILE A 57 -13.42 4.27 37.66
CA ILE A 57 -14.83 3.91 37.42
C ILE A 57 -15.72 4.42 38.55
N ASN A 58 -15.42 4.02 39.80
CA ASN A 58 -16.15 4.45 41.01
C ASN A 58 -15.21 5.03 42.08
N THR A 59 -14.04 5.55 41.67
CA THR A 59 -13.13 6.33 42.52
C THR A 59 -12.68 7.62 41.84
N GLY A 60 -11.99 8.51 42.57
CA GLY A 60 -11.30 9.67 42.01
C GLY A 60 -10.07 9.33 41.15
N PHE A 61 -9.37 10.34 40.64
CA PHE A 61 -8.23 10.18 39.73
C PHE A 61 -6.90 10.61 40.36
N GLY A 62 -5.78 10.05 39.88
CA GLY A 62 -4.43 10.40 40.34
C GLY A 62 -4.30 10.30 41.87
N VAL A 63 -3.92 11.40 42.52
CA VAL A 63 -3.79 11.48 43.99
C VAL A 63 -5.08 11.13 44.77
N PHE A 64 -6.24 11.19 44.12
CA PHE A 64 -7.54 10.84 44.70
C PHE A 64 -8.00 9.42 44.34
N ALA A 65 -7.13 8.55 43.83
CA ALA A 65 -7.45 7.18 43.40
C ALA A 65 -8.15 6.32 44.46
N ASN A 66 -7.91 6.61 45.75
CA ASN A 66 -8.46 5.88 46.89
C ASN A 66 -9.77 6.48 47.45
N VAL A 67 -10.32 7.53 46.84
CA VAL A 67 -11.55 8.19 47.28
C VAL A 67 -12.76 7.57 46.56
N PRO A 68 -13.69 6.87 47.25
CA PRO A 68 -14.86 6.28 46.62
C PRO A 68 -15.84 7.33 46.10
N ILE A 69 -16.47 7.05 44.96
CA ILE A 69 -17.43 7.93 44.29
C ILE A 69 -18.76 7.20 44.16
N ARG A 70 -19.84 7.87 44.56
CA ARG A 70 -21.20 7.34 44.45
C ARG A 70 -21.65 7.33 42.99
N ALA A 71 -22.51 6.38 42.64
CA ALA A 71 -23.04 6.24 41.27
C ALA A 71 -23.74 7.52 40.76
N ASP A 72 -24.47 8.23 41.63
CA ASP A 72 -25.15 9.49 41.34
C ASP A 72 -24.20 10.67 41.07
N GLN A 73 -22.90 10.52 41.37
CA GLN A 73 -21.87 11.54 41.14
C GLN A 73 -20.98 11.23 39.93
N SER A 74 -21.08 10.04 39.33
CA SER A 74 -20.14 9.56 38.31
C SER A 74 -20.14 10.45 37.05
N ALA A 75 -21.32 10.81 36.52
CA ALA A 75 -21.42 11.68 35.34
C ALA A 75 -20.80 13.07 35.60
N ARG A 76 -21.07 13.65 36.78
CA ARG A 76 -20.48 14.93 37.21
C ARG A 76 -18.97 14.83 37.34
N LEU A 77 -18.45 13.72 37.90
CA LEU A 77 -17.01 13.49 38.01
C LEU A 77 -16.35 13.45 36.63
N MET A 78 -16.92 12.71 35.67
CA MET A 78 -16.37 12.62 34.31
C MET A 78 -16.38 13.98 33.61
N ARG A 79 -17.43 14.77 33.76
CA ARG A 79 -17.46 16.13 33.20
C ARG A 79 -16.43 17.05 33.85
N ASN A 80 -16.34 17.03 35.18
CA ASN A 80 -15.37 17.83 35.93
C ASN A 80 -13.93 17.47 35.55
N LEU A 81 -13.64 16.20 35.27
CA LEU A 81 -12.35 15.75 34.77
C LEU A 81 -12.02 16.49 33.47
N ILE A 82 -12.92 16.47 32.47
CA ILE A 82 -12.70 17.15 31.20
C ILE A 82 -12.49 18.66 31.43
N LEU A 83 -13.36 19.33 32.17
CA LEU A 83 -13.25 20.76 32.45
C LEU A 83 -11.91 21.14 33.10
N SER A 84 -11.54 20.45 34.17
CA SER A 84 -10.32 20.74 34.94
C SER A 84 -9.04 20.44 34.17
N HIS A 85 -9.07 19.45 33.27
CA HIS A 85 -7.89 19.04 32.51
C HIS A 85 -7.72 19.84 31.22
N SER A 86 -8.71 20.60 30.77
CA SER A 86 -8.60 21.54 29.63
C SER A 86 -7.73 22.77 29.94
N ALA A 87 -6.52 22.54 30.43
CA ALA A 87 -5.51 23.53 30.83
C ALA A 87 -4.39 23.70 29.79
N GLY A 88 -4.58 23.19 28.57
CA GLY A 88 -3.64 23.38 27.47
C GLY A 88 -3.51 24.85 27.03
N VAL A 89 -2.32 25.24 26.55
CA VAL A 89 -1.98 26.62 26.14
C VAL A 89 -1.12 26.65 24.86
N GLY A 90 -0.84 27.84 24.35
CA GLY A 90 -0.03 28.07 23.16
C GLY A 90 -0.84 28.04 21.87
N ASP A 91 -0.13 28.10 20.74
CA ASP A 91 -0.77 28.10 19.42
C ASP A 91 -1.59 26.81 19.21
N PRO A 92 -2.74 26.88 18.52
CA PRO A 92 -3.52 25.70 18.18
C PRO A 92 -2.72 24.69 17.35
N LEU A 93 -2.98 23.40 17.60
CA LEU A 93 -2.54 22.33 16.70
C LEU A 93 -3.16 22.54 15.31
N ALA A 94 -2.38 22.23 14.27
CA ALA A 94 -2.86 22.25 12.90
C ALA A 94 -4.03 21.28 12.72
N GLU A 95 -4.96 21.61 11.80
CA GLU A 95 -6.18 20.84 11.56
C GLU A 95 -5.89 19.37 11.22
N ASP A 96 -4.83 19.09 10.46
CA ASP A 96 -4.42 17.72 10.11
C ASP A 96 -4.07 16.88 11.36
N VAL A 97 -3.42 17.48 12.36
CA VAL A 97 -3.14 16.84 13.66
C VAL A 97 -4.41 16.59 14.44
N VAL A 98 -5.33 17.56 14.47
CA VAL A 98 -6.62 17.40 15.18
C VAL A 98 -7.40 16.23 14.58
N ARG A 99 -7.48 16.16 13.25
CA ARG A 99 -8.15 15.06 12.54
C ARG A 99 -7.49 13.71 12.79
N ALA A 100 -6.16 13.64 12.72
CA ALA A 100 -5.40 12.43 13.07
C ALA A 100 -5.63 12.01 14.52
N THR A 101 -5.65 12.96 15.46
CA THR A 101 -5.93 12.71 16.89
C THR A 101 -7.31 12.10 17.08
N MET A 102 -8.35 12.66 16.43
CA MET A 102 -9.71 12.13 16.50
C MET A 102 -9.80 10.70 15.95
N ALA A 103 -9.14 10.42 14.83
CA ALA A 103 -9.14 9.10 14.21
C ALA A 103 -8.43 8.05 15.07
N ILE A 104 -7.24 8.37 15.59
CA ILE A 104 -6.47 7.48 16.48
C ILE A 104 -7.24 7.24 17.76
N ARG A 105 -7.84 8.27 18.37
CA ARG A 105 -8.65 8.10 19.60
C ARG A 105 -9.83 7.17 19.35
N ALA A 106 -10.55 7.36 18.25
CA ALA A 106 -11.65 6.48 17.88
C ALA A 106 -11.16 5.04 17.68
N ASN A 107 -10.00 4.83 17.05
CA ASN A 107 -9.41 3.50 16.85
C ASN A 107 -8.97 2.84 18.16
N THR A 108 -8.29 3.57 19.05
CA THR A 108 -7.91 3.09 20.40
C THR A 108 -9.12 2.58 21.17
N LEU A 109 -10.23 3.33 21.13
CA LEU A 109 -11.47 2.94 21.80
C LEU A 109 -12.18 1.78 21.09
N ALA A 110 -12.07 1.69 19.76
CA ALA A 110 -12.65 0.60 18.97
C ALA A 110 -12.04 -0.76 19.30
N LYS A 111 -10.81 -0.80 19.85
CA LYS A 111 -10.16 -2.03 20.32
C LYS A 111 -10.95 -2.78 21.41
N GLY A 112 -11.87 -2.10 22.10
CA GLY A 112 -12.84 -2.75 22.99
C GLY A 112 -12.37 -3.01 24.43
N PHE A 113 -11.23 -2.47 24.86
CA PHE A 113 -10.71 -2.63 26.23
C PHE A 113 -11.07 -1.45 27.15
N SER A 114 -11.68 -0.40 26.61
CA SER A 114 -11.87 0.88 27.32
C SER A 114 -13.23 1.02 28.04
N GLY A 115 -14.18 0.09 27.88
CA GLY A 115 -15.45 0.11 28.60
C GLY A 115 -16.29 1.37 28.33
N VAL A 116 -16.20 1.93 27.12
CA VAL A 116 -17.00 3.10 26.69
C VAL A 116 -18.22 2.65 25.91
N ARG A 117 -19.24 3.50 25.80
CA ARG A 117 -20.34 3.24 24.85
C ARG A 117 -19.83 3.42 23.42
N ALA A 118 -20.34 2.61 22.49
CA ALA A 118 -20.10 2.79 21.05
C ALA A 118 -20.41 4.20 20.56
N ARG A 119 -21.42 4.86 21.16
CA ARG A 119 -21.80 6.25 20.83
C ARG A 119 -20.68 7.27 21.02
N ILE A 120 -19.73 7.03 21.94
CA ILE A 120 -18.55 7.89 22.12
C ILE A 120 -17.70 7.87 20.85
N ILE A 121 -17.42 6.67 20.34
CA ILE A 121 -16.62 6.43 19.15
C ILE A 121 -17.34 6.96 17.91
N GLU A 122 -18.63 6.67 17.78
CA GLU A 122 -19.47 7.15 16.68
C GLU A 122 -19.54 8.68 16.63
N THR A 123 -19.55 9.36 17.79
CA THR A 123 -19.57 10.83 17.83
C THR A 123 -18.24 11.44 17.38
N LEU A 124 -17.09 10.85 17.75
CA LEU A 124 -15.78 11.25 17.21
C LEU A 124 -15.75 11.12 15.68
N ILE A 125 -16.24 9.99 15.17
CA ILE A 125 -16.33 9.71 13.73
C ILE A 125 -17.30 10.68 13.03
N GLU A 126 -18.46 10.98 13.63
CA GLU A 126 -19.42 11.96 13.10
C GLU A 126 -18.80 13.36 13.03
N MET A 127 -18.10 13.81 14.07
CA MET A 127 -17.41 15.11 14.07
C MET A 127 -16.36 15.17 12.96
N LEU A 128 -15.53 14.13 12.85
CA LEU A 128 -14.48 14.04 11.84
C LEU A 128 -15.05 14.08 10.42
N ASN A 129 -16.06 13.25 10.13
CA ASN A 129 -16.69 13.15 8.81
C ASN A 129 -17.50 14.41 8.44
N ARG A 130 -18.08 15.12 9.42
CA ARG A 130 -18.84 16.34 9.17
C ARG A 130 -17.99 17.61 9.24
N GLY A 131 -16.71 17.50 9.56
CA GLY A 131 -15.76 18.62 9.59
C GLY A 131 -15.90 19.53 10.82
N VAL A 132 -16.26 18.97 11.97
CA VAL A 132 -16.18 19.66 13.27
C VAL A 132 -14.83 19.34 13.90
N HIS A 133 -13.89 20.29 13.88
CA HIS A 133 -12.54 20.09 14.38
C HIS A 133 -12.30 20.95 15.63
N PRO A 134 -12.11 20.35 16.81
CA PRO A 134 -11.79 21.09 18.02
C PRO A 134 -10.52 21.94 17.89
N ILE A 135 -10.53 23.13 18.48
CA ILE A 135 -9.31 23.93 18.63
C ILE A 135 -8.55 23.40 19.85
N ILE A 136 -7.43 22.72 19.59
CA ILE A 136 -6.63 22.07 20.62
C ILE A 136 -5.31 22.85 20.79
N PRO A 137 -5.01 23.44 21.96
CA PRO A 137 -3.73 24.09 22.21
C PRO A 137 -2.56 23.10 22.17
N ALA A 138 -1.42 23.51 21.60
CA ALA A 138 -0.30 22.61 21.34
C ALA A 138 0.64 22.33 22.54
N LYS A 139 0.45 22.95 23.71
CA LYS A 139 1.30 22.75 24.90
C LYS A 139 0.45 22.41 26.13
N GLY A 140 1.02 21.60 27.02
CA GLY A 140 0.39 21.21 28.30
C GLY A 140 0.40 19.70 28.58
N SER A 141 0.77 18.87 27.60
CA SER A 141 1.02 17.44 27.82
C SER A 141 2.48 17.21 28.26
N VAL A 142 2.66 16.26 29.18
CA VAL A 142 3.95 15.69 29.57
C VAL A 142 4.12 14.24 29.11
N GLY A 143 3.13 13.67 28.39
CA GLY A 143 3.19 12.29 27.89
C GLY A 143 3.27 11.21 28.98
N ALA A 144 2.79 11.50 30.20
CA ALA A 144 2.80 10.60 31.36
C ALA A 144 1.52 9.76 31.40
N SER A 145 0.46 10.23 32.07
CA SER A 145 -0.91 9.68 32.04
C SER A 145 -1.63 9.92 30.69
N GLY A 146 -0.86 10.04 29.61
CA GLY A 146 -1.31 10.42 28.27
C GLY A 146 -1.31 11.92 28.01
N ASP A 147 -1.85 12.29 26.85
CA ASP A 147 -1.97 13.66 26.37
C ASP A 147 -3.19 14.37 26.97
N LEU A 148 -3.25 14.38 28.31
CA LEU A 148 -4.42 14.77 29.10
C LEU A 148 -5.01 16.12 28.69
N ALA A 149 -4.19 17.17 28.71
CA ALA A 149 -4.65 18.53 28.45
C ALA A 149 -5.19 18.74 27.04
N PRO A 150 -4.47 18.37 25.96
CA PRO A 150 -5.00 18.52 24.61
C PRO A 150 -6.19 17.57 24.33
N LEU A 151 -6.22 16.35 24.87
CA LEU A 151 -7.38 15.46 24.69
C LEU A 151 -8.62 15.93 25.46
N ALA A 152 -8.45 16.61 26.60
CA ALA A 152 -9.55 17.25 27.30
C ALA A 152 -10.17 18.39 26.46
N HIS A 153 -9.36 19.20 25.78
CA HIS A 153 -9.86 20.23 24.84
C HIS A 153 -10.67 19.63 23.68
N LEU A 154 -10.25 18.48 23.14
CA LEU A 154 -11.06 17.71 22.18
C LEU A 154 -12.40 17.29 22.78
N ALA A 155 -12.37 16.71 23.99
CA ALA A 155 -13.56 16.20 24.66
C ALA A 155 -14.55 17.30 25.08
N LEU A 156 -14.11 18.55 25.31
CA LEU A 156 -15.01 19.67 25.64
C LEU A 156 -16.10 19.87 24.59
N VAL A 157 -15.71 19.83 23.31
CA VAL A 157 -16.61 20.08 22.18
C VAL A 157 -17.73 19.05 22.13
N MET A 158 -17.39 17.77 22.33
CA MET A 158 -18.35 16.67 22.18
C MET A 158 -19.17 16.34 23.43
N THR A 159 -18.78 16.85 24.61
CA THR A 159 -19.38 16.48 25.91
C THR A 159 -20.05 17.65 26.61
N ARG A 160 -21.05 17.38 27.44
CA ARG A 160 -21.77 18.38 28.24
C ARG A 160 -22.16 17.83 29.62
N ASP A 161 -22.56 18.72 30.52
CA ASP A 161 -23.42 18.37 31.65
C ASP A 161 -24.89 18.67 31.32
N ALA A 162 -25.74 18.64 32.35
CA ALA A 162 -27.16 18.94 32.25
C ALA A 162 -27.44 20.42 31.92
N GLU A 163 -26.55 21.35 32.25
CA GLU A 163 -26.72 22.79 31.98
C GLU A 163 -26.30 23.15 30.56
N ASP A 164 -25.38 22.38 29.95
CA ASP A 164 -24.92 22.52 28.57
C ASP A 164 -24.45 23.94 28.24
N ARG A 165 -23.68 24.52 29.15
CA ARG A 165 -23.18 25.89 29.03
C ARG A 165 -22.25 26.05 27.82
N ASP A 166 -22.45 27.14 27.09
CA ASP A 166 -21.70 27.44 25.87
C ASP A 166 -20.24 27.82 26.17
N ASP A 167 -20.01 28.57 27.27
CA ASP A 167 -18.68 29.00 27.71
C ASP A 167 -17.81 27.84 28.24
N GLU A 168 -18.42 26.69 28.51
CA GLU A 168 -17.74 25.45 28.87
C GLU A 168 -17.61 24.46 27.70
N SER A 169 -17.96 24.87 26.48
CA SER A 169 -17.97 23.98 25.31
C SER A 169 -16.66 23.92 24.53
N GLY A 170 -15.67 24.70 24.95
CA GLY A 170 -14.46 24.89 24.17
C GLY A 170 -14.75 25.58 22.84
N GLU A 171 -13.81 25.49 21.91
CA GLU A 171 -13.92 26.10 20.58
C GLU A 171 -13.65 25.06 19.50
N ALA A 172 -14.26 25.24 18.33
CA ALA A 172 -14.05 24.39 17.18
C ALA A 172 -14.03 25.23 15.89
N ILE A 173 -13.35 24.71 14.87
CA ILE A 173 -13.49 25.16 13.49
C ILE A 173 -14.58 24.32 12.84
N TYR A 174 -15.54 24.98 12.20
CA TYR A 174 -16.57 24.34 11.39
C TYR A 174 -16.79 25.16 10.12
N ARG A 175 -16.64 24.53 8.96
CA ARG A 175 -16.75 25.19 7.64
C ARG A 175 -15.85 26.43 7.49
N GLY A 176 -14.64 26.36 8.06
CA GLY A 176 -13.64 27.44 8.00
C GLY A 176 -13.85 28.57 9.01
N GLU A 177 -14.89 28.51 9.85
CA GLU A 177 -15.16 29.53 10.87
C GLU A 177 -14.88 28.99 12.27
N LYS A 178 -14.22 29.82 13.09
CA LYS A 178 -14.00 29.56 14.52
C LYS A 178 -15.27 29.93 15.31
N MET A 179 -15.76 29.02 16.14
CA MET A 179 -16.95 29.23 16.98
C MET A 179 -16.91 28.37 18.26
N SER A 180 -17.89 28.54 19.16
CA SER A 180 -18.01 27.68 20.34
C SER A 180 -18.29 26.22 19.93
N GLY A 181 -17.80 25.28 20.73
CA GLY A 181 -17.96 23.85 20.46
C GLY A 181 -19.44 23.45 20.38
N LYS A 182 -20.28 24.00 21.26
CA LYS A 182 -21.73 23.78 21.23
C LYS A 182 -22.34 24.23 19.91
N ARG A 183 -22.01 25.45 19.46
CA ARG A 183 -22.53 25.98 18.21
C ARG A 183 -22.09 25.16 17.00
N ALA A 184 -20.83 24.72 16.96
CA ALA A 184 -20.31 23.87 15.89
C ALA A 184 -21.07 22.53 15.81
N MET A 185 -21.30 21.88 16.96
CA MET A 185 -22.03 20.61 17.06
C MET A 185 -23.49 20.76 16.62
N GLU A 186 -24.18 21.83 17.06
CA GLU A 186 -25.55 22.15 16.64
C GLU A 186 -25.67 22.35 15.13
N LEU A 187 -24.78 23.15 14.54
CA LEU A 187 -24.76 23.42 13.09
C LEU A 187 -24.42 22.18 12.27
N ALA A 188 -23.58 21.29 12.80
CA ALA A 188 -23.26 20.01 12.18
C ALA A 188 -24.36 18.95 12.38
N GLY A 189 -25.38 19.22 13.21
CA GLY A 189 -26.44 18.27 13.55
C GLY A 189 -25.93 17.06 14.34
N ILE A 190 -24.98 17.28 15.25
CA ILE A 190 -24.39 16.26 16.14
C ILE A 190 -24.77 16.60 17.58
N ALA A 191 -25.37 15.65 18.30
CA ALA A 191 -25.70 15.86 19.71
C ALA A 191 -24.47 15.72 20.61
N ARG A 192 -24.30 16.65 21.56
CA ARG A 192 -23.30 16.55 22.64
C ARG A 192 -23.72 15.52 23.67
N LEU A 193 -22.73 14.82 24.25
CA LEU A 193 -22.94 13.67 25.12
C LEU A 193 -22.80 14.03 26.61
N GLU A 194 -23.70 13.52 27.43
CA GLU A 194 -23.47 13.39 28.87
C GLU A 194 -22.66 12.12 29.12
N LEU A 195 -21.50 12.28 29.76
CA LEU A 195 -20.56 11.19 30.02
C LEU A 195 -21.06 10.27 31.14
N GLN A 196 -20.80 8.99 31.00
CA GLN A 196 -20.99 7.96 32.01
C GLN A 196 -19.65 7.50 32.59
N ALA A 197 -19.70 6.68 33.64
CA ALA A 197 -18.52 6.16 34.32
C ALA A 197 -17.47 5.63 33.34
N LYS A 198 -16.21 5.98 33.61
CA LYS A 198 -15.00 5.72 32.80
C LYS A 198 -14.85 6.55 31.53
N GLU A 199 -15.93 7.05 30.92
CA GLU A 199 -15.85 7.63 29.56
C GLU A 199 -15.03 8.92 29.48
N GLY A 200 -15.03 9.75 30.52
CA GLY A 200 -14.18 10.95 30.56
C GLY A 200 -12.69 10.60 30.57
N LEU A 201 -12.32 9.60 31.38
CA LEU A 201 -10.94 9.11 31.47
C LEU A 201 -10.52 8.41 30.17
N ALA A 202 -11.41 7.59 29.61
CA ALA A 202 -11.20 6.96 28.32
C ALA A 202 -11.18 7.96 27.14
N LEU A 203 -11.58 9.22 27.29
CA LEU A 203 -11.40 10.23 26.24
C LEU A 203 -10.07 10.98 26.36
N ASN A 204 -9.60 11.21 27.60
CA ASN A 204 -8.42 12.05 27.82
C ASN A 204 -7.11 11.29 28.09
N ASN A 205 -7.15 9.97 28.30
CA ASN A 205 -5.99 9.16 28.72
C ASN A 205 -5.39 8.36 27.54
N GLY A 206 -4.11 8.60 27.25
CA GLY A 206 -3.30 7.95 26.21
C GLY A 206 -2.43 8.92 25.42
N ALA A 207 -1.33 8.46 24.81
CA ALA A 207 -0.38 9.28 24.03
C ALA A 207 -0.88 9.59 22.59
N THR A 208 -2.19 9.80 22.44
CA THR A 208 -2.88 9.91 21.14
C THR A 208 -2.43 11.12 20.32
N VAL A 209 -2.25 12.30 20.94
CA VAL A 209 -1.82 13.52 20.24
C VAL A 209 -0.36 13.39 19.82
N SER A 210 0.46 12.81 20.68
CA SER A 210 1.86 12.48 20.41
C SER A 210 1.97 11.54 19.21
N ALA A 211 1.19 10.46 19.19
CA ALA A 211 1.11 9.51 18.07
C ALA A 211 0.58 10.17 16.78
N ALA A 212 -0.40 11.07 16.88
CA ALA A 212 -0.95 11.80 15.74
C ALA A 212 0.10 12.70 15.07
N ILE A 213 0.83 13.50 15.86
CA ILE A 213 1.92 14.34 15.36
C ILE A 213 3.02 13.45 14.76
N ALA A 214 3.37 12.35 15.44
CA ALA A 214 4.40 11.43 15.01
C ALA A 214 4.07 10.75 13.67
N ALA A 215 2.83 10.26 13.48
CA ALA A 215 2.38 9.63 12.23
C ALA A 215 2.49 10.60 11.03
N LEU A 216 2.06 11.85 11.23
CA LEU A 216 2.17 12.89 10.20
C LEU A 216 3.64 13.24 9.92
N ALA A 217 4.46 13.38 10.96
CA ALA A 217 5.89 13.67 10.87
C ALA A 217 6.65 12.56 10.13
N ILE A 218 6.31 11.29 10.35
CA ILE A 218 6.92 10.15 9.64
C ILE A 218 6.60 10.22 8.15
N ALA A 219 5.33 10.40 7.78
CA ALA A 219 4.93 10.52 6.37
C ALA A 219 5.63 11.70 5.67
N ASP A 220 5.75 12.84 6.37
CA ASP A 220 6.48 14.00 5.87
C ASP A 220 7.98 13.71 5.72
N ALA A 221 8.60 13.01 6.68
CA ALA A 221 10.01 12.64 6.62
C ALA A 221 10.33 11.61 5.52
N GLU A 222 9.44 10.65 5.25
CA GLU A 222 9.57 9.71 4.14
C GLU A 222 9.52 10.42 2.78
N ASN A 223 8.59 11.36 2.65
CA ASN A 223 8.51 12.22 1.49
C ASN A 223 9.77 13.10 1.34
N LEU A 224 10.23 13.69 2.44
CA LEU A 224 11.44 14.50 2.50
C LEU A 224 12.69 13.71 2.08
N ALA A 225 12.84 12.47 2.53
CA ALA A 225 13.97 11.61 2.16
C ALA A 225 14.00 11.30 0.66
N ARG A 226 12.84 11.08 0.02
CA ARG A 226 12.74 10.94 -1.45
C ARG A 226 13.18 12.21 -2.17
N HIS A 227 12.82 13.39 -1.65
CA HIS A 227 13.26 14.67 -2.22
C HIS A 227 14.74 14.96 -1.96
N ALA A 228 15.31 14.47 -0.86
CA ALA A 228 16.74 14.56 -0.60
C ALA A 228 17.55 13.82 -1.68
N ASP A 229 17.10 12.66 -2.14
CA ASP A 229 17.73 11.93 -3.25
C ASP A 229 17.68 12.73 -4.55
N ILE A 230 16.53 13.35 -4.85
CA ILE A 230 16.33 14.22 -6.02
C ILE A 230 17.25 15.45 -5.96
N ALA A 231 17.34 16.09 -4.79
CA ALA A 231 18.19 17.24 -4.58
C ALA A 231 19.68 16.88 -4.78
N VAL A 232 20.12 15.74 -4.22
CA VAL A 232 21.48 15.22 -4.45
C VAL A 232 21.73 14.96 -5.93
N ALA A 233 20.80 14.30 -6.63
CA ALA A 233 20.93 13.97 -8.04
C ALA A 233 21.06 15.24 -8.92
N LEU A 234 20.18 16.22 -8.73
CA LEU A 234 20.25 17.51 -9.43
C LEU A 234 21.56 18.26 -9.10
N ALA A 235 21.94 18.30 -7.82
CA ALA A 235 23.14 18.98 -7.39
C ALA A 235 24.40 18.34 -7.98
N LEU A 236 24.46 17.00 -8.07
CA LEU A 236 25.55 16.27 -8.73
C LEU A 236 25.69 16.69 -10.20
N GLU A 237 24.59 16.80 -10.94
CA GLU A 237 24.63 17.23 -12.33
C GLU A 237 25.07 18.69 -12.48
N ALA A 238 24.61 19.58 -11.60
CA ALA A 238 25.02 20.98 -11.59
C ALA A 238 26.55 21.14 -11.43
N ILE A 239 27.16 20.33 -10.55
CA ILE A 239 28.60 20.34 -10.27
C ILE A 239 29.41 19.33 -11.09
N VAL A 240 28.81 18.67 -12.09
CA VAL A 240 29.46 17.63 -12.92
C VAL A 240 30.20 16.57 -12.08
N GLY A 241 29.49 16.08 -11.06
CA GLY A 241 29.99 15.16 -10.03
C GLY A 241 30.27 13.74 -10.52
N ARG A 242 30.71 12.90 -9.59
CA ARG A 242 31.08 11.49 -9.79
C ARG A 242 29.93 10.56 -9.46
N SER A 243 29.66 9.61 -10.37
CA SER A 243 28.66 8.56 -10.16
C SER A 243 29.21 7.38 -9.32
N SER A 244 30.53 7.21 -9.27
CA SER A 244 31.17 6.05 -8.61
C SER A 244 30.84 5.86 -7.12
N PRO A 245 30.60 6.90 -6.28
CA PRO A 245 30.17 6.71 -4.90
C PRO A 245 28.86 5.95 -4.71
N PHE A 246 28.00 5.93 -5.73
CA PHE A 246 26.68 5.33 -5.69
C PHE A 246 26.67 3.88 -6.20
N ASP A 247 27.84 3.33 -6.55
CA ASP A 247 27.99 1.95 -7.01
C ASP A 247 27.41 0.94 -6.02
N ALA A 248 26.59 0.01 -6.51
CA ALA A 248 25.92 -0.99 -5.67
C ALA A 248 26.90 -1.90 -4.92
N ARG A 249 28.11 -2.12 -5.43
CA ARG A 249 29.16 -2.91 -4.75
C ARG A 249 29.66 -2.21 -3.49
N ILE A 250 29.81 -0.89 -3.53
CA ILE A 250 30.19 -0.09 -2.34
C ILE A 250 29.12 -0.22 -1.27
N GLN A 251 27.85 -0.14 -1.65
CA GLN A 251 26.76 -0.19 -0.67
C GLN A 251 26.59 -1.60 -0.09
N ARG A 252 26.66 -2.63 -0.95
CA ARG A 252 26.62 -4.03 -0.50
C ARG A 252 27.77 -4.39 0.43
N ALA A 253 28.96 -3.82 0.24
CA ALA A 253 30.09 -4.05 1.13
C ALA A 253 29.84 -3.49 2.55
N ALA A 254 29.00 -2.45 2.69
CA ALA A 254 28.61 -1.90 3.99
C ALA A 254 27.41 -2.64 4.60
N GLY A 255 26.43 -3.06 3.80
CA GLY A 255 25.30 -3.89 4.24
C GLY A 255 24.11 -3.14 4.86
N HIS A 256 24.12 -1.80 4.86
CA HIS A 256 22.99 -1.00 5.38
C HIS A 256 21.88 -0.83 4.33
N ALA A 257 20.63 -1.05 4.75
CA ALA A 257 19.46 -1.04 3.87
C ALA A 257 19.16 0.38 3.34
N GLY A 258 19.00 1.36 4.23
CA GLY A 258 18.75 2.75 3.84
C GLY A 258 19.85 3.34 2.96
N GLN A 259 21.12 2.99 3.22
CA GLN A 259 22.25 3.40 2.38
C GLN A 259 22.14 2.83 0.97
N SER A 260 21.83 1.54 0.86
CA SER A 260 21.66 0.86 -0.43
C SER A 260 20.49 1.44 -1.23
N ALA A 261 19.36 1.68 -0.56
CA ALA A 261 18.18 2.29 -1.16
C ALA A 261 18.47 3.70 -1.68
N THR A 262 19.12 4.55 -0.87
CA THR A 262 19.49 5.91 -1.25
C THR A 262 20.39 5.92 -2.50
N ALA A 263 21.44 5.09 -2.52
CA ALA A 263 22.33 5.03 -3.67
C ALA A 263 21.61 4.48 -4.92
N GLN A 264 20.72 3.51 -4.75
CA GLN A 264 19.90 2.99 -5.84
C GLN A 264 19.00 4.07 -6.45
N ASN A 265 18.29 4.82 -5.61
CA ASN A 265 17.41 5.92 -6.05
C ASN A 265 18.21 6.98 -6.80
N ILE A 266 19.34 7.42 -6.24
CA ILE A 266 20.19 8.44 -6.89
C ILE A 266 20.70 7.92 -8.24
N ARG A 267 21.14 6.65 -8.33
CA ARG A 267 21.55 6.05 -9.61
C ARG A 267 20.44 6.02 -10.64
N ALA A 268 19.21 5.69 -10.23
CA ALA A 268 18.06 5.68 -11.13
C ALA A 268 17.73 7.11 -11.61
N LEU A 269 17.82 8.11 -10.73
CA LEU A 269 17.53 9.50 -11.08
C LEU A 269 18.52 10.08 -12.09
N ILE A 270 19.81 9.75 -11.95
CA ILE A 270 20.90 10.23 -12.82
C ILE A 270 21.14 9.34 -14.05
N GLU A 271 20.32 8.32 -14.26
CA GLU A 271 20.48 7.39 -15.38
C GLU A 271 20.50 8.14 -16.72
N SER A 272 21.45 7.79 -17.58
CA SER A 272 21.72 8.43 -18.88
C SER A 272 22.16 9.90 -18.83
N SER A 273 22.57 10.42 -17.67
CA SER A 273 23.20 11.73 -17.58
C SER A 273 24.48 11.81 -18.42
N GLN A 274 24.62 12.90 -19.18
CA GLN A 274 25.83 13.23 -19.94
C GLN A 274 26.70 14.29 -19.22
N LEU A 275 26.22 14.83 -18.09
CA LEU A 275 26.93 15.84 -17.30
C LEU A 275 27.90 15.20 -16.29
N LEU A 276 27.46 14.10 -15.68
CA LEU A 276 28.28 13.38 -14.70
C LEU A 276 29.55 12.83 -15.32
N ASP A 277 30.57 12.71 -14.50
CA ASP A 277 31.87 12.12 -14.85
C ASP A 277 32.64 12.80 -16.00
N SER A 278 32.15 13.93 -16.50
CA SER A 278 32.69 14.65 -17.67
C SER A 278 34.00 15.40 -17.42
N THR A 279 34.46 15.49 -16.17
CA THR A 279 35.71 16.17 -15.78
C THR A 279 36.80 15.19 -15.35
N ARG A 280 38.02 15.68 -15.11
CA ARG A 280 39.16 14.87 -14.59
C ARG A 280 39.20 14.78 -13.06
N LYS A 281 38.19 15.28 -12.34
CA LYS A 281 38.14 15.34 -10.88
C LYS A 281 38.18 13.95 -10.25
N VAL A 282 39.07 13.60 -9.32
CA VAL A 282 39.14 12.20 -8.83
C VAL A 282 38.00 11.87 -7.86
N GLN A 283 37.63 12.80 -6.98
CA GLN A 283 36.59 12.60 -5.96
C GLN A 283 35.79 13.87 -5.70
N ASP A 284 34.53 13.69 -5.31
CA ASP A 284 33.72 14.75 -4.71
C ASP A 284 33.90 14.86 -3.20
N ALA A 285 33.47 16.01 -2.67
CA ALA A 285 33.39 16.25 -1.24
C ALA A 285 32.28 15.42 -0.58
N TYR A 286 32.37 15.27 0.74
CA TYR A 286 31.50 14.37 1.50
C TYR A 286 30.01 14.72 1.41
N SER A 287 29.64 15.99 1.25
CA SER A 287 28.24 16.39 1.09
C SER A 287 27.56 15.75 -0.13
N PHE A 288 28.34 15.31 -1.12
CA PHE A 288 27.89 14.54 -2.29
C PHE A 288 28.22 13.05 -2.13
N ARG A 289 29.50 12.75 -1.87
CA ARG A 289 30.02 11.38 -1.84
C ARG A 289 29.47 10.53 -0.71
N CYS A 290 29.17 11.14 0.44
CA CYS A 290 28.63 10.46 1.61
C CYS A 290 27.10 10.58 1.72
N ALA A 291 26.42 11.09 0.68
CA ALA A 291 24.97 11.22 0.68
C ALA A 291 24.24 9.89 0.94
N PRO A 292 24.65 8.74 0.35
CA PRO A 292 24.05 7.45 0.68
C PRO A 292 24.14 7.08 2.15
N GLN A 293 25.28 7.34 2.78
CA GLN A 293 25.52 6.98 4.18
C GLN A 293 24.68 7.83 5.13
N VAL A 294 24.59 9.15 4.87
CA VAL A 294 23.88 10.09 5.75
C VAL A 294 22.36 10.00 5.56
N ILE A 295 21.87 10.12 4.32
CA ILE A 295 20.43 10.03 4.04
C ILE A 295 19.93 8.59 4.28
N GLY A 296 20.78 7.59 4.01
CA GLY A 296 20.46 6.20 4.29
C GLY A 296 20.29 5.89 5.77
N ALA A 297 21.18 6.40 6.63
CA ALA A 297 21.00 6.29 8.08
C ALA A 297 19.71 6.97 8.55
N ALA A 298 19.34 8.10 7.94
CA ALA A 298 18.07 8.76 8.24
C ALA A 298 16.86 7.92 7.79
N ARG A 299 16.93 7.21 6.66
CA ARG A 299 15.88 6.26 6.23
C ARG A 299 15.72 5.10 7.22
N ASP A 300 16.82 4.57 7.74
CA ASP A 300 16.76 3.50 8.75
C ASP A 300 16.10 4.01 10.06
N ALA A 301 16.39 5.25 10.46
CA ALA A 301 15.74 5.92 11.59
C ALA A 301 14.23 6.17 11.35
N ILE A 302 13.86 6.61 10.15
CA ILE A 302 12.45 6.77 9.75
C ILE A 302 11.71 5.42 9.82
N ALA A 303 12.31 4.34 9.30
CA ALA A 303 11.72 3.01 9.35
C ALA A 303 11.52 2.50 10.78
N TYR A 304 12.46 2.78 11.69
CA TYR A 304 12.29 2.49 13.12
C TYR A 304 11.10 3.28 13.71
N ALA A 305 11.04 4.58 13.45
CA ALA A 305 9.95 5.42 13.96
C ALA A 305 8.59 4.97 13.40
N HIS A 306 8.51 4.65 12.11
CA HIS A 306 7.33 4.09 11.45
C HIS A 306 6.85 2.84 12.18
N LYS A 307 7.73 1.88 12.46
CA LYS A 307 7.36 0.66 13.19
C LYS A 307 6.72 0.99 14.54
N ILE A 308 7.39 1.79 15.37
CA ILE A 308 6.94 2.09 16.73
C ILE A 308 5.58 2.82 16.71
N VAL A 309 5.42 3.79 15.80
CA VAL A 309 4.17 4.56 15.73
C VAL A 309 3.04 3.73 15.13
N SER A 310 3.30 2.83 14.19
CA SER A 310 2.28 1.90 13.68
C SER A 310 1.73 0.95 14.75
N GLU A 311 2.58 0.54 15.70
CA GLU A 311 2.14 -0.21 16.88
C GLU A 311 1.31 0.68 17.81
N GLU A 312 1.75 1.92 18.08
CA GLU A 312 1.08 2.87 18.97
C GLU A 312 -0.34 3.26 18.51
N ILE A 313 -0.54 3.53 17.20
CA ILE A 313 -1.86 3.95 16.67
C ILE A 313 -2.93 2.86 16.74
N ASN A 314 -2.52 1.61 17.01
CA ASN A 314 -3.39 0.45 17.20
C ASN A 314 -3.39 -0.07 18.66
N ALA A 315 -2.71 0.62 19.57
CA ALA A 315 -2.61 0.21 20.97
C ALA A 315 -3.82 0.67 21.81
N ALA A 316 -4.18 -0.13 22.82
CA ALA A 316 -5.06 0.29 23.90
C ALA A 316 -4.26 1.10 24.92
N THR A 317 -4.27 2.43 24.76
CA THR A 317 -3.45 3.37 25.53
C THR A 317 -4.21 4.09 26.64
N ASP A 318 -5.50 3.77 26.86
CA ASP A 318 -6.25 4.28 28.01
C ASP A 318 -6.06 3.41 29.26
N ASN A 319 -6.53 3.90 30.41
CA ASN A 319 -6.40 3.20 31.67
C ASN A 319 -7.58 3.50 32.62
N PRO A 320 -8.06 2.53 33.42
CA PRO A 320 -7.69 1.11 33.38
C PRO A 320 -8.25 0.38 32.15
N LEU A 321 -7.68 -0.77 31.84
CA LEU A 321 -8.16 -1.65 30.76
C LEU A 321 -9.05 -2.76 31.31
N ILE A 322 -10.01 -3.22 30.51
CA ILE A 322 -10.99 -4.24 30.86
C ILE A 322 -10.74 -5.50 30.04
N PHE A 323 -10.44 -6.60 30.74
CA PHE A 323 -10.09 -7.89 30.14
C PHE A 323 -11.14 -8.93 30.52
N LEU A 324 -12.03 -9.24 29.58
CA LEU A 324 -13.18 -10.12 29.82
C LEU A 324 -12.80 -11.59 30.00
N ASP A 325 -11.60 -11.98 29.56
CA ASP A 325 -11.02 -13.32 29.68
C ASP A 325 -10.45 -13.61 31.09
N ILE A 326 -10.29 -12.59 31.92
CA ILE A 326 -9.90 -12.76 33.33
C ILE A 326 -11.00 -13.51 34.08
N ALA A 327 -10.66 -14.53 34.88
CA ALA A 327 -11.64 -15.32 35.61
C ALA A 327 -12.28 -14.58 36.82
N ASP A 328 -11.54 -13.67 37.46
CA ASP A 328 -11.97 -12.86 38.62
C ASP A 328 -13.22 -12.01 38.32
N GLU A 329 -14.01 -11.66 39.34
CA GLU A 329 -15.11 -10.69 39.22
C GLU A 329 -14.61 -9.31 38.75
N ASN A 330 -13.43 -8.89 39.22
CA ASN A 330 -12.79 -7.67 38.77
C ASN A 330 -12.01 -7.91 37.46
N LYS A 331 -12.62 -7.56 36.32
CA LYS A 331 -12.02 -7.62 34.99
C LYS A 331 -11.09 -6.43 34.67
N SER A 332 -11.02 -5.42 35.53
CA SER A 332 -10.21 -4.21 35.31
C SER A 332 -8.75 -4.42 35.75
N ARG A 333 -7.80 -3.92 34.95
CA ARG A 333 -6.37 -3.85 35.29
C ARG A 333 -5.87 -2.43 35.08
N SER A 334 -5.34 -1.83 36.15
CA SER A 334 -4.61 -0.57 36.06
C SER A 334 -3.16 -0.86 35.69
N GLY A 335 -2.70 -0.28 34.59
CA GLY A 335 -1.33 -0.31 34.10
C GLY A 335 -0.86 1.09 33.71
N GLY A 336 0.08 1.14 32.76
CA GLY A 336 0.73 2.39 32.32
C GLY A 336 0.80 2.54 30.80
N ASN A 337 -0.09 1.91 30.03
CA ASN A 337 -0.08 1.98 28.55
C ASN A 337 -0.28 3.40 28.00
N PHE A 338 -0.70 4.33 28.84
CA PHE A 338 -0.78 5.75 28.50
C PHE A 338 0.57 6.43 28.31
N HIS A 339 1.67 5.80 28.74
CA HIS A 339 2.99 6.41 28.85
C HIS A 339 3.71 6.39 27.49
N GLY A 340 3.87 7.55 26.88
CA GLY A 340 4.35 7.69 25.49
C GLY A 340 5.86 7.49 25.26
N GLN A 341 6.57 6.72 26.10
CA GLN A 341 8.04 6.66 26.04
C GLN A 341 8.56 6.12 24.70
N GLY A 342 7.87 5.12 24.13
CA GLY A 342 8.23 4.56 22.82
C GLY A 342 8.16 5.62 21.73
N VAL A 343 7.08 6.39 21.69
CA VAL A 343 6.90 7.52 20.76
C VAL A 343 7.98 8.59 21.01
N ALA A 344 8.29 8.91 22.26
CA ALA A 344 9.32 9.91 22.60
C ALA A 344 10.70 9.52 22.04
N PHE A 345 11.15 8.28 22.25
CA PHE A 345 12.42 7.80 21.69
C PHE A 345 12.41 7.75 20.17
N ALA A 346 11.31 7.29 19.56
CA ALA A 346 11.16 7.28 18.11
C ALA A 346 11.27 8.69 17.51
N MET A 347 10.63 9.69 18.13
CA MET A 347 10.66 11.07 17.65
C MET A 347 12.00 11.77 17.90
N ASP A 348 12.68 11.49 19.02
CA ASP A 348 14.03 12.00 19.24
C ASP A 348 15.04 11.42 18.24
N LEU A 349 14.93 10.14 17.88
CA LEU A 349 15.76 9.54 16.83
C LEU A 349 15.42 10.16 15.47
N LEU A 350 14.12 10.28 15.13
CA LEU A 350 13.66 10.84 13.87
C LEU A 350 14.14 12.29 13.68
N LYS A 351 13.99 13.13 14.70
CA LYS A 351 14.37 14.55 14.60
C LYS A 351 15.88 14.72 14.43
N ASN A 352 16.69 13.90 15.09
CA ASN A 352 18.15 13.89 14.90
C ASN A 352 18.53 13.48 13.47
N ALA A 353 17.90 12.42 12.96
CA ALA A 353 18.11 11.94 11.60
C ALA A 353 17.74 12.99 10.54
N VAL A 354 16.57 13.63 10.68
CA VAL A 354 16.11 14.66 9.72
C VAL A 354 16.93 15.95 9.82
N ALA A 355 17.42 16.30 11.01
CA ALA A 355 18.34 17.44 11.17
C ALA A 355 19.63 17.22 10.35
N GLU A 356 20.15 15.99 10.29
CA GLU A 356 21.35 15.67 9.51
C GLU A 356 21.08 15.67 7.99
N ILE A 357 19.87 15.34 7.52
CA ILE A 357 19.47 15.57 6.11
C ILE A 357 19.57 17.07 5.79
N GLY A 358 19.05 17.94 6.65
CA GLY A 358 19.14 19.40 6.48
C GLY A 358 20.58 19.90 6.51
N SER A 359 21.38 19.42 7.45
CA SER A 359 22.80 19.75 7.59
C SER A 359 23.59 19.42 6.31
N ILE A 360 23.47 18.20 5.78
CA ILE A 360 24.21 17.80 4.57
C ILE A 360 23.69 18.51 3.30
N SER A 361 22.38 18.79 3.24
CA SER A 361 21.75 19.58 2.16
C SER A 361 22.29 21.00 2.10
N GLU A 362 22.33 21.70 3.23
CA GLU A 362 22.87 23.06 3.29
C GLU A 362 24.36 23.10 2.88
N ARG A 363 25.15 22.07 3.23
CA ARG A 363 26.54 21.98 2.75
C ARG A 363 26.64 21.84 1.22
N ARG A 364 25.65 21.24 0.55
CA ARG A 364 25.57 21.23 -0.92
C ARG A 364 25.14 22.60 -1.47
N VAL A 365 24.19 23.29 -0.83
CA VAL A 365 23.83 24.69 -1.17
C VAL A 365 25.07 25.58 -1.12
N PHE A 366 25.83 25.54 -0.02
CA PHE A 366 27.07 26.31 0.14
C PHE A 366 28.09 26.04 -0.98
N ARG A 367 28.22 24.77 -1.41
CA ARG A 367 29.13 24.42 -2.51
C ARG A 367 28.64 24.94 -3.86
N LEU A 368 27.34 24.82 -4.14
CA LEU A 368 26.73 25.33 -5.37
C LEU A 368 26.89 26.85 -5.49
N THR A 369 26.73 27.59 -4.40
CA THR A 369 26.85 29.07 -4.40
C THR A 369 28.30 29.58 -4.36
N SER A 370 29.28 28.68 -4.24
CA SER A 370 30.70 29.03 -4.17
C SER A 370 31.41 28.74 -5.49
N ALA A 371 31.89 29.77 -6.20
CA ALA A 371 32.55 29.61 -7.50
C ALA A 371 33.76 28.67 -7.48
N HIS A 372 34.54 28.68 -6.38
CA HIS A 372 35.72 27.81 -6.23
C HIS A 372 35.39 26.34 -5.90
N LEU A 373 34.11 26.02 -5.61
CA LEU A 373 33.68 24.71 -5.15
C LEU A 373 32.63 24.05 -6.05
N SER A 374 32.17 24.74 -7.10
CA SER A 374 31.06 24.37 -7.99
C SER A 374 31.51 24.01 -9.41
N ASP A 375 32.81 23.77 -9.61
CA ASP A 375 33.38 23.33 -10.89
C ASP A 375 33.00 24.24 -12.08
N GLY A 376 33.07 25.56 -11.88
CA GLY A 376 32.92 26.57 -12.95
C GLY A 376 31.56 27.27 -13.05
N LEU A 377 30.70 27.18 -12.02
CA LEU A 377 29.50 28.03 -11.92
C LEU A 377 29.86 29.43 -11.38
N PRO A 378 29.10 30.48 -11.74
CA PRO A 378 29.31 31.81 -11.19
C PRO A 378 29.00 31.87 -9.70
N MET A 379 29.67 32.78 -8.98
CA MET A 379 29.47 32.99 -7.54
C MET A 379 28.00 33.36 -7.26
N MET A 380 27.42 32.75 -6.22
CA MET A 380 26.01 32.89 -5.83
C MET A 380 24.99 32.53 -6.93
N LEU A 381 25.42 31.79 -7.96
CA LEU A 381 24.57 31.30 -9.05
C LEU A 381 23.82 32.40 -9.82
N VAL A 382 24.49 33.53 -10.05
CA VAL A 382 23.94 34.67 -10.78
C VAL A 382 24.98 35.31 -11.71
N GLU A 383 24.53 35.88 -12.83
CA GLU A 383 25.36 36.71 -13.70
C GLU A 383 25.38 38.17 -13.21
N GLY A 384 26.44 38.92 -13.54
CA GLY A 384 26.58 40.32 -13.10
C GLY A 384 26.75 40.48 -11.58
N GLY A 385 27.45 39.54 -10.94
CA GLY A 385 27.75 39.56 -9.52
C GLY A 385 28.34 40.91 -9.07
N GLY A 386 27.87 41.40 -7.93
CA GLY A 386 28.19 42.74 -7.39
C GLY A 386 27.02 43.72 -7.57
N ALA A 387 26.37 43.71 -8.74
CA ALA A 387 25.07 44.37 -8.94
C ALA A 387 23.91 43.44 -8.53
N ASN A 388 24.08 42.13 -8.73
CA ASN A 388 23.20 41.08 -8.21
C ASN A 388 23.91 40.30 -7.09
N SER A 389 23.14 39.88 -6.08
CA SER A 389 23.57 38.99 -5.00
C SER A 389 23.12 37.54 -5.20
N GLY A 390 22.19 37.28 -6.12
CA GLY A 390 21.77 35.92 -6.49
C GLY A 390 21.20 35.16 -5.30
N LEU A 391 21.69 33.94 -5.08
CA LEU A 391 21.23 33.05 -4.01
C LEU A 391 21.96 33.23 -2.68
N MET A 392 22.71 34.33 -2.48
CA MET A 392 23.44 34.62 -1.23
C MET A 392 22.53 34.52 0.00
N MET A 393 21.40 35.23 0.00
CA MET A 393 20.50 35.25 1.16
C MET A 393 19.66 33.97 1.30
N ALA A 394 19.45 33.22 0.22
CA ALA A 394 18.87 31.88 0.32
C ALA A 394 19.81 30.92 1.07
N GLN A 395 21.12 30.98 0.78
CA GLN A 395 22.11 30.19 1.52
C GLN A 395 22.21 30.59 2.99
N VAL A 396 22.14 31.89 3.33
CA VAL A 396 22.07 32.36 4.72
C VAL A 396 20.82 31.83 5.44
N THR A 397 19.67 31.82 4.76
CA THR A 397 18.42 31.29 5.30
C THR A 397 18.56 29.80 5.62
N ALA A 398 19.07 28.99 4.69
CA ALA A 398 19.32 27.57 4.92
C ALA A 398 20.26 27.33 6.12
N ALA A 399 21.34 28.11 6.24
CA ALA A 399 22.28 28.02 7.35
C ALA A 399 21.63 28.33 8.70
N SER A 400 20.75 29.34 8.76
CA SER A 400 19.99 29.66 9.97
C SER A 400 19.09 28.51 10.41
N LEU A 401 18.37 27.89 9.47
CA LEU A 401 17.47 26.76 9.76
C LEU A 401 18.24 25.52 10.23
N VAL A 402 19.42 25.24 9.66
CA VAL A 402 20.30 24.18 10.16
C VAL A 402 20.75 24.46 11.59
N SER A 403 21.06 25.72 11.91
CA SER A 403 21.44 26.08 13.28
C SER A 403 20.30 25.89 14.27
N ASP A 404 19.08 26.26 13.89
CA ASP A 404 17.87 26.09 14.72
C ASP A 404 17.57 24.62 15.00
N ASN A 405 17.69 23.76 13.97
CA ASN A 405 17.53 22.32 14.10
C ASN A 405 18.47 21.69 15.13
N LYS A 406 19.68 22.23 15.32
CA LYS A 406 20.64 21.70 16.31
C LYS A 406 20.16 21.91 17.74
N THR A 407 19.47 23.00 18.01
CA THR A 407 18.87 23.26 19.33
C THR A 407 17.65 22.37 19.54
N LEU A 408 16.78 22.26 18.54
CA LEU A 408 15.59 21.40 18.59
C LEU A 408 15.91 19.90 18.67
N ALA A 409 17.09 19.50 18.21
CA ALA A 409 17.59 18.12 18.25
C ALA A 409 17.94 17.63 19.67
N HIS A 410 18.02 18.51 20.66
CA HIS A 410 18.24 18.08 22.05
C HIS A 410 17.12 17.12 22.49
N PRO A 411 17.43 15.92 23.04
CA PRO A 411 16.42 14.90 23.30
C PRO A 411 15.41 15.35 24.36
N ASP A 412 14.12 15.22 24.05
CA ASP A 412 13.04 15.51 25.02
C ASP A 412 12.76 14.28 25.90
N SER A 413 12.96 13.07 25.37
CA SER A 413 12.60 11.80 26.02
C SER A 413 13.42 11.43 27.26
N VAL A 414 14.49 12.16 27.52
CA VAL A 414 15.38 11.99 28.70
C VAL A 414 15.12 13.03 29.78
N ASP A 415 14.19 13.96 29.55
CA ASP A 415 13.71 14.90 30.55
C ASP A 415 12.43 14.40 31.21
N SER A 416 12.29 14.66 32.51
CA SER A 416 11.12 14.28 33.29
C SER A 416 11.02 15.15 34.54
N ILE A 417 9.85 15.76 34.76
CA ILE A 417 9.54 16.56 35.95
C ILE A 417 8.36 15.92 36.68
N PRO A 418 8.52 15.49 37.95
CA PRO A 418 7.43 14.94 38.75
C PRO A 418 6.25 15.91 38.86
N THR A 419 5.04 15.40 38.67
CA THR A 419 3.79 16.18 38.80
C THR A 419 2.77 15.46 39.68
N SER A 420 1.65 16.15 39.96
CA SER A 420 0.54 15.56 40.72
C SER A 420 0.96 14.98 42.07
N ALA A 421 1.74 15.74 42.85
CA ALA A 421 2.28 15.35 44.16
C ALA A 421 2.96 13.96 44.14
N ASP A 422 3.88 13.79 43.21
CA ASP A 422 4.71 12.59 42.99
C ASP A 422 3.93 11.33 42.58
N GLN A 423 2.64 11.45 42.24
CA GLN A 423 1.91 10.33 41.64
C GLN A 423 2.31 10.10 40.18
N GLU A 424 2.67 11.18 39.47
CA GLU A 424 3.29 11.14 38.14
C GLU A 424 4.76 11.53 38.31
N ASP A 425 5.53 10.64 38.93
CA ASP A 425 6.94 10.83 39.28
C ASP A 425 7.91 10.65 38.09
N HIS A 426 7.45 10.02 37.02
CA HIS A 426 8.18 9.87 35.76
C HIS A 426 7.27 10.06 34.54
N VAL A 427 7.73 10.84 33.56
CA VAL A 427 6.97 11.23 32.36
C VAL A 427 7.83 11.07 31.10
N SER A 428 7.22 11.03 29.91
CA SER A 428 7.97 10.79 28.66
C SER A 428 8.33 12.02 27.83
N MET A 429 7.64 13.15 28.05
CA MET A 429 7.70 14.34 27.19
C MET A 429 7.45 14.04 25.69
N SER A 430 6.71 12.97 25.38
CA SER A 430 6.47 12.51 24.00
C SER A 430 5.87 13.56 23.07
N THR A 431 4.97 14.43 23.58
CA THR A 431 4.39 15.51 22.76
C THR A 431 5.42 16.58 22.40
N ASN A 432 6.38 16.87 23.28
CA ASN A 432 7.49 17.79 22.98
C ASN A 432 8.39 17.20 21.91
N ALA A 433 8.78 15.93 22.06
CA ALA A 433 9.57 15.19 21.07
C ALA A 433 8.91 15.23 19.69
N ALA A 434 7.61 14.91 19.61
CA ALA A 434 6.86 14.90 18.36
C ALA A 434 6.74 16.31 17.72
N ARG A 435 6.49 17.35 18.53
CA ARG A 435 6.45 18.75 18.07
C ARG A 435 7.80 19.21 17.53
N HIS A 436 8.89 18.95 18.25
CA HIS A 436 10.24 19.31 17.81
C HIS A 436 10.66 18.54 16.56
N ALA A 437 10.29 17.26 16.44
CA ALA A 437 10.48 16.49 15.22
C ALA A 437 9.77 17.12 14.02
N ARG A 438 8.51 17.51 14.18
CA ARG A 438 7.74 18.17 13.11
C ARG A 438 8.31 19.53 12.71
N GLU A 439 8.79 20.33 13.66
CA GLU A 439 9.45 21.60 13.37
C GLU A 439 10.75 21.40 12.59
N ILE A 440 11.59 20.43 13.00
CA ILE A 440 12.81 20.07 12.28
C ILE A 440 12.51 19.63 10.84
N ILE A 441 11.44 18.84 10.64
CA ILE A 441 11.00 18.44 9.30
C ILE A 441 10.62 19.65 8.45
N TRP A 442 9.92 20.64 8.99
CA TRP A 442 9.58 21.87 8.27
C TRP A 442 10.80 22.73 7.94
N ASN A 443 11.72 22.87 8.88
CA ASN A 443 13.00 23.54 8.63
C ASN A 443 13.80 22.83 7.54
N THR A 444 13.92 21.51 7.60
CA THR A 444 14.63 20.72 6.58
C THR A 444 13.92 20.74 5.23
N THR A 445 12.59 20.81 5.19
CA THR A 445 11.82 20.98 3.94
C THR A 445 12.22 22.28 3.24
N ARG A 446 12.34 23.38 3.98
CA ARG A 446 12.80 24.68 3.43
C ARG A 446 14.26 24.65 3.00
N ILE A 447 15.12 23.96 3.75
CA ILE A 447 16.53 23.78 3.36
C ILE A 447 16.64 23.02 2.02
N LEU A 448 15.90 21.90 1.87
CA LEU A 448 15.86 21.14 0.62
C LEU A 448 15.23 21.94 -0.52
N ALA A 449 14.18 22.72 -0.26
CA ALA A 449 13.59 23.63 -1.24
C ALA A 449 14.62 24.61 -1.80
N ILE A 450 15.46 25.19 -0.92
CA ILE A 450 16.58 26.06 -1.33
C ILE A 450 17.62 25.29 -2.14
N GLU A 451 17.94 24.06 -1.75
CA GLU A 451 18.86 23.19 -2.53
C GLU A 451 18.32 22.90 -3.93
N LEU A 452 17.03 22.55 -4.06
CA LEU A 452 16.39 22.30 -5.35
C LEU A 452 16.45 23.52 -6.27
N ILE A 453 16.18 24.73 -5.73
CA ILE A 453 16.32 26.00 -6.46
C ILE A 453 17.77 26.21 -6.91
N ALA A 454 18.74 26.03 -6.00
CA ALA A 454 20.16 26.23 -6.28
C ALA A 454 20.67 25.22 -7.33
N ALA A 455 20.29 23.96 -7.22
CA ALA A 455 20.67 22.91 -8.16
C ALA A 455 20.07 23.16 -9.55
N ALA A 456 18.78 23.48 -9.65
CA ALA A 456 18.14 23.82 -10.92
C ALA A 456 18.78 25.06 -11.56
N GLN A 457 19.07 26.10 -10.78
CA GLN A 457 19.77 27.30 -11.26
C GLN A 457 21.18 26.97 -11.75
N GLY A 458 21.92 26.14 -11.01
CA GLY A 458 23.25 25.68 -11.38
C GLY A 458 23.25 24.86 -12.67
N ILE A 459 22.26 23.99 -12.87
CA ILE A 459 22.08 23.24 -14.11
C ILE A 459 21.86 24.18 -15.30
N ASP A 460 20.97 25.17 -15.19
CA ASP A 460 20.71 26.07 -16.33
C ASP A 460 21.95 26.87 -16.73
N LEU A 461 22.68 27.38 -15.74
CA LEU A 461 23.95 28.08 -15.95
C LEU A 461 24.99 27.15 -16.59
N ARG A 462 25.05 25.88 -16.15
CA ARG A 462 25.92 24.87 -16.74
C ARG A 462 25.58 24.62 -18.20
N LEU A 463 24.31 24.37 -18.50
CA LEU A 463 23.82 24.11 -19.84
C LEU A 463 24.06 25.30 -20.77
N LYS A 464 23.81 26.52 -20.29
CA LYS A 464 24.12 27.77 -20.98
C LYS A 464 25.61 27.87 -21.30
N ASN A 465 26.50 27.61 -20.33
CA ASN A 465 27.95 27.64 -20.53
C ASN A 465 28.44 26.59 -21.54
N LEU A 466 27.76 25.44 -21.62
CA LEU A 466 28.09 24.36 -22.56
C LEU A 466 27.46 24.56 -23.95
N GLY A 467 26.48 25.46 -24.10
CA GLY A 467 25.67 25.58 -25.31
C GLY A 467 24.85 24.31 -25.60
N ARG A 468 24.38 23.64 -24.54
CA ARG A 468 23.61 22.37 -24.61
C ARG A 468 22.25 22.53 -23.92
N GLY A 469 21.32 21.64 -24.19
CA GLY A 469 19.99 21.67 -23.59
C GLY A 469 19.79 20.64 -22.48
N ILE A 470 18.54 20.56 -22.02
CA ILE A 470 18.12 19.66 -20.95
C ILE A 470 18.28 18.17 -21.31
N GLU A 471 18.55 17.84 -22.57
CA GLU A 471 18.85 16.47 -23.01
C GLU A 471 20.10 15.86 -22.38
N MET A 472 20.95 16.71 -21.79
CA MET A 472 22.15 16.31 -21.06
C MET A 472 21.88 15.73 -19.67
N LEU A 473 20.71 16.03 -19.07
CA LEU A 473 20.34 15.52 -17.76
C LEU A 473 19.90 14.06 -17.84
N GLY A 474 20.10 13.35 -16.74
CA GLY A 474 19.52 12.04 -16.49
C GLY A 474 17.99 12.07 -16.54
N HIS A 475 17.38 10.91 -16.76
CA HIS A 475 15.94 10.82 -16.98
C HIS A 475 15.13 11.35 -15.78
N GLY A 476 15.52 10.97 -14.57
CA GLY A 476 14.81 11.39 -13.36
C GLY A 476 15.04 12.86 -13.03
N THR A 477 16.28 13.31 -13.11
CA THR A 477 16.62 14.73 -12.84
C THR A 477 16.01 15.67 -13.86
N ARG A 478 15.90 15.28 -15.15
CA ARG A 478 15.22 16.07 -16.18
C ARG A 478 13.77 16.35 -15.84
N HIS A 479 13.05 15.34 -15.34
CA HIS A 479 11.65 15.49 -14.92
C HIS A 479 11.54 16.49 -13.76
N ALA A 480 12.35 16.29 -12.70
CA ALA A 480 12.33 17.15 -11.53
C ALA A 480 12.70 18.60 -11.90
N HIS A 481 13.74 18.80 -12.73
CA HIS A 481 14.14 20.11 -13.23
C HIS A 481 13.01 20.81 -13.99
N ALA A 482 12.35 20.11 -14.91
CA ALA A 482 11.23 20.66 -15.69
C ALA A 482 10.05 21.10 -14.79
N LYS A 483 9.72 20.29 -13.78
CA LYS A 483 8.70 20.63 -12.78
C LYS A 483 9.09 21.86 -11.96
N ILE A 484 10.32 21.91 -11.46
CA ILE A 484 10.86 23.08 -10.76
C ILE A 484 10.76 24.33 -11.65
N ARG A 485 11.14 24.24 -12.93
CA ARG A 485 11.12 25.40 -13.84
C ARG A 485 9.73 25.85 -14.25
N THR A 486 8.75 24.96 -14.20
CA THR A 486 7.35 25.31 -14.40
C THR A 486 6.84 26.18 -13.24
N ALA A 487 7.24 25.87 -12.01
CA ALA A 487 6.80 26.62 -10.82
C ALA A 487 7.69 27.84 -10.50
N ILE A 488 8.99 27.75 -10.79
CA ILE A 488 10.03 28.69 -10.36
C ILE A 488 10.92 29.05 -11.55
N PRO A 489 10.76 30.27 -12.11
CA PRO A 489 11.54 30.73 -13.25
C PRO A 489 13.05 30.81 -12.96
N PHE A 490 13.87 30.76 -14.02
CA PHE A 490 15.31 31.01 -13.93
C PHE A 490 15.61 32.37 -13.28
N LEU A 491 16.66 32.46 -12.46
CA LEU A 491 17.06 33.70 -11.79
C LEU A 491 18.04 34.51 -12.67
N GLU A 492 17.49 35.36 -13.54
CA GLU A 492 18.29 36.25 -14.40
C GLU A 492 18.91 37.44 -13.64
N ARG A 493 18.16 37.98 -12.68
CA ARG A 493 18.52 39.11 -11.81
C ARG A 493 17.85 38.93 -10.45
N ASP A 494 18.29 39.71 -9.46
CA ASP A 494 17.73 39.65 -8.11
C ASP A 494 16.21 39.89 -8.09
N ARG A 495 15.52 39.09 -7.27
CA ARG A 495 14.08 39.20 -6.98
C ARG A 495 13.78 38.67 -5.57
N VAL A 496 12.55 38.85 -5.12
CA VAL A 496 12.10 38.36 -3.81
C VAL A 496 12.08 36.82 -3.80
N LEU A 497 13.11 36.21 -3.20
CA LEU A 497 13.29 34.74 -3.17
C LEU A 497 12.33 34.00 -2.23
N ALA A 498 11.78 34.68 -1.21
CA ALA A 498 10.88 34.02 -0.25
C ALA A 498 9.69 33.32 -0.93
N ARG A 499 9.15 33.93 -2.00
CA ARG A 499 8.04 33.32 -2.78
C ARG A 499 8.49 32.10 -3.57
N ASP A 500 9.72 32.08 -4.05
CA ASP A 500 10.26 30.94 -4.79
C ASP A 500 10.56 29.78 -3.83
N ILE A 501 11.07 30.08 -2.63
CA ILE A 501 11.31 29.08 -1.58
C ILE A 501 10.01 28.40 -1.18
N GLU A 502 8.94 29.15 -0.88
CA GLU A 502 7.66 28.54 -0.48
C GLU A 502 7.00 27.75 -1.63
N ARG A 503 7.16 28.17 -2.90
CA ARG A 503 6.75 27.33 -4.05
C ARG A 503 7.53 26.02 -4.14
N ALA A 504 8.83 26.06 -3.84
CA ALA A 504 9.63 24.83 -3.80
C ALA A 504 9.24 23.94 -2.60
N VAL A 505 8.83 24.53 -1.47
CA VAL A 505 8.23 23.79 -0.35
C VAL A 505 6.95 23.07 -0.79
N GLU A 506 6.05 23.74 -1.53
CA GLU A 506 4.84 23.13 -2.09
C GLU A 506 5.17 21.95 -3.02
N LEU A 507 6.19 22.08 -3.87
CA LEU A 507 6.67 20.98 -4.72
C LEU A 507 7.16 19.78 -3.92
N VAL A 508 7.89 20.03 -2.82
CA VAL A 508 8.34 18.97 -1.91
C VAL A 508 7.13 18.32 -1.22
N GLN A 509 6.26 19.11 -0.59
CA GLN A 509 5.11 18.60 0.18
C GLN A 509 4.12 17.81 -0.68
N SER A 510 3.84 18.26 -1.91
CA SER A 510 2.92 17.59 -2.84
C SER A 510 3.44 16.26 -3.37
N GLY A 511 4.75 16.02 -3.30
CA GLY A 511 5.36 14.83 -3.91
C GLY A 511 5.51 14.92 -5.43
N GLU A 512 5.23 16.07 -6.05
CA GLU A 512 5.19 16.20 -7.51
C GLU A 512 6.53 15.99 -8.22
N LEU A 513 7.65 16.12 -7.49
CA LEU A 513 8.98 15.84 -8.03
C LEU A 513 9.33 14.36 -7.98
N VAL A 514 8.64 13.57 -7.15
CA VAL A 514 8.87 12.14 -7.02
C VAL A 514 8.30 11.43 -8.23
N ILE A 515 9.18 10.81 -9.00
CA ILE A 515 8.77 9.85 -10.01
C ILE A 515 8.43 8.56 -9.25
N GLY A 516 7.15 8.17 -9.25
CA GLY A 516 6.72 6.93 -8.58
C GLY A 516 7.53 5.73 -9.06
N ASP A 517 7.70 4.73 -8.20
CA ASP A 517 8.39 3.48 -8.54
C ASP A 517 7.76 2.81 -9.78
N GLU A 518 6.45 2.99 -9.98
CA GLU A 518 5.75 2.60 -11.21
C GLU A 518 6.30 3.34 -12.42
N ARG A 519 6.45 4.66 -12.41
CA ARG A 519 7.04 5.41 -13.54
C ARG A 519 8.53 5.12 -13.78
N LEU A 520 9.32 4.86 -12.74
CA LEU A 520 10.72 4.43 -12.92
C LEU A 520 10.78 2.99 -13.46
N ARG A 521 9.91 2.10 -12.98
CA ARG A 521 9.69 0.76 -13.55
C ARG A 521 9.23 0.86 -15.00
N ASP A 522 8.30 1.75 -15.34
CA ASP A 522 7.74 1.97 -16.67
C ASP A 522 8.77 2.55 -17.64
N LEU A 523 9.76 3.30 -17.16
CA LEU A 523 10.83 3.83 -18.02
C LEU A 523 11.86 2.74 -18.38
N GLU A 524 12.36 1.96 -17.41
CA GLU A 524 13.29 0.85 -17.66
C GLU A 524 12.60 -0.30 -18.42
N ILE A 525 11.43 -0.73 -17.94
CA ILE A 525 10.61 -1.76 -18.59
C ILE A 525 10.09 -1.24 -19.92
N GLY A 526 9.67 0.02 -20.02
CA GLY A 526 9.22 0.62 -21.27
C GLY A 526 10.27 0.58 -22.36
N ALA A 527 11.53 0.91 -22.05
CA ALA A 527 12.63 0.81 -23.02
C ALA A 527 12.90 -0.65 -23.43
N LEU A 528 12.80 -1.60 -22.49
CA LEU A 528 12.89 -3.04 -22.78
C LEU A 528 11.73 -3.51 -23.66
N LEU A 529 10.52 -3.05 -23.42
CA LEU A 529 9.33 -3.37 -24.21
C LEU A 529 9.40 -2.77 -25.62
N ASP A 530 9.87 -1.54 -25.77
CA ASP A 530 10.15 -0.92 -27.07
C ASP A 530 11.11 -1.81 -27.87
N PHE A 531 12.21 -2.24 -27.25
CA PHE A 531 13.17 -3.15 -27.88
C PHE A 531 12.54 -4.48 -28.31
N LEU A 532 11.75 -5.12 -27.44
CA LEU A 532 11.09 -6.40 -27.73
C LEU A 532 9.95 -6.30 -28.73
N SER A 533 9.36 -5.12 -28.90
CA SER A 533 8.25 -4.90 -29.84
C SER A 533 8.70 -4.92 -31.31
N ASN A 534 9.96 -4.62 -31.59
CA ASN A 534 10.46 -4.38 -32.94
C ASN A 534 10.91 -5.64 -33.71
N GLU A 535 11.47 -6.64 -33.03
CA GLU A 535 12.08 -7.82 -33.68
C GLU A 535 11.88 -9.11 -32.86
N GLU A 536 11.74 -10.25 -33.55
CA GLU A 536 11.79 -11.59 -32.92
C GLU A 536 13.20 -12.17 -32.95
N PHE A 537 13.62 -12.76 -31.83
CA PHE A 537 14.91 -13.43 -31.68
C PHE A 537 14.81 -14.49 -30.58
N ASP A 538 15.70 -15.49 -30.60
CA ASP A 538 15.71 -16.58 -29.62
C ASP A 538 16.46 -16.22 -28.34
N GLN A 539 17.61 -15.56 -28.45
CA GLN A 539 18.37 -15.06 -27.30
C GLN A 539 19.13 -13.78 -27.68
N ARG A 540 19.15 -12.80 -26.77
CA ARG A 540 19.86 -11.53 -26.98
C ARG A 540 20.27 -10.89 -25.67
N GLU A 541 21.40 -10.20 -25.66
CA GLU A 541 21.78 -9.28 -24.59
C GLU A 541 21.52 -7.85 -25.04
N TRP A 542 20.91 -7.04 -24.17
CA TRP A 542 20.55 -5.65 -24.46
C TRP A 542 20.53 -4.83 -23.17
N ASN A 543 21.29 -3.72 -23.10
CA ASN A 543 21.36 -2.84 -21.92
C ASN A 543 21.49 -3.58 -20.56
N GLY A 544 22.33 -4.63 -20.52
CA GLY A 544 22.53 -5.43 -19.29
C GLY A 544 21.45 -6.48 -19.02
N TRP A 545 20.39 -6.53 -19.81
CA TRP A 545 19.41 -7.61 -19.81
C TRP A 545 19.89 -8.79 -20.64
N ARG A 546 19.81 -9.99 -20.08
CA ARG A 546 19.81 -11.25 -20.80
C ARG A 546 18.36 -11.63 -21.08
N ILE A 547 18.03 -11.71 -22.35
CA ILE A 547 16.68 -11.98 -22.83
C ILE A 547 16.68 -13.29 -23.59
N THR A 548 15.78 -14.20 -23.21
CA THR A 548 15.61 -15.49 -23.86
C THR A 548 14.14 -15.67 -24.21
N ARG A 549 13.86 -16.03 -25.46
CA ARG A 549 12.52 -16.44 -25.88
C ARG A 549 12.18 -17.77 -25.20
N ILE A 550 11.03 -17.81 -24.56
CA ILE A 550 10.51 -19.03 -23.96
C ILE A 550 9.49 -19.62 -24.92
N THR A 551 9.69 -20.87 -25.30
CA THR A 551 8.69 -21.62 -26.06
C THR A 551 7.46 -21.78 -25.18
N GLY A 552 6.35 -21.15 -25.58
CA GLY A 552 5.11 -21.07 -24.81
C GLY A 552 3.88 -21.17 -25.70
N GLY A 553 2.69 -21.10 -25.08
CA GLY A 553 1.40 -21.34 -25.74
C GLY A 553 1.17 -20.57 -27.05
N MET A 554 0.34 -21.13 -27.94
CA MET A 554 0.19 -20.63 -29.32
C MET A 554 -0.41 -19.22 -29.43
N ASN A 555 -0.95 -18.67 -28.35
CA ASN A 555 -1.59 -17.35 -28.30
C ASN A 555 -0.65 -16.24 -27.84
N ASN A 556 0.57 -16.58 -27.39
CA ASN A 556 1.43 -15.65 -26.68
C ASN A 556 2.86 -15.74 -27.19
N ARG A 557 3.56 -14.60 -27.20
CA ARG A 557 5.01 -14.53 -27.39
C ARG A 557 5.64 -14.16 -26.06
N LEU A 558 6.35 -15.12 -25.47
CA LEU A 558 6.89 -15.04 -24.12
C LEU A 558 8.41 -14.88 -24.13
N TYR A 559 8.90 -13.93 -23.35
CA TYR A 559 10.32 -13.74 -23.08
C TYR A 559 10.59 -13.81 -21.59
N ARG A 560 11.71 -14.42 -21.21
CA ARG A 560 12.33 -14.19 -19.91
C ARG A 560 13.38 -13.11 -20.09
N ALA A 561 13.35 -12.08 -19.24
CA ALA A 561 14.35 -11.03 -19.22
C ALA A 561 14.93 -10.88 -17.81
N THR A 562 16.25 -10.98 -17.68
CA THR A 562 16.93 -10.82 -16.39
C THR A 562 18.19 -9.95 -16.49
N ASN A 563 18.44 -9.09 -15.51
CA ASN A 563 19.63 -8.22 -15.44
C ASN A 563 20.39 -8.35 -14.10
N GLY A 564 20.12 -9.41 -13.34
CA GLY A 564 20.72 -9.67 -12.01
C GLY A 564 20.07 -8.89 -10.86
N ALA A 565 19.38 -7.78 -11.13
CA ALA A 565 18.52 -7.11 -10.15
C ALA A 565 17.05 -7.57 -10.26
N ARG A 566 16.61 -7.93 -11.47
CA ARG A 566 15.26 -8.39 -11.77
C ARG A 566 15.28 -9.65 -12.62
N ASP A 567 14.21 -10.43 -12.52
CA ASP A 567 13.93 -11.61 -13.34
C ASP A 567 12.45 -11.59 -13.71
N LEU A 568 12.17 -11.35 -14.99
CA LEU A 568 10.85 -10.97 -15.50
C LEU A 568 10.37 -11.98 -16.55
N ALA A 569 9.06 -12.24 -16.54
CA ALA A 569 8.34 -12.83 -17.66
C ALA A 569 7.58 -11.73 -18.41
N ILE A 570 7.84 -11.58 -19.70
CA ILE A 570 7.22 -10.58 -20.58
C ILE A 570 6.39 -11.30 -21.63
N LYS A 571 5.07 -11.13 -21.55
CA LYS A 571 4.10 -11.87 -22.36
C LYS A 571 3.36 -10.91 -23.29
N PHE A 572 3.68 -10.98 -24.58
CA PHE A 572 2.88 -10.36 -25.63
C PHE A 572 1.73 -11.29 -26.00
N THR A 573 0.51 -10.78 -26.00
CA THR A 573 -0.73 -11.58 -26.16
C THR A 573 -1.48 -11.21 -27.43
N ILE A 574 -2.27 -12.13 -27.99
CA ILE A 574 -3.20 -11.76 -29.08
C ILE A 574 -4.21 -10.72 -28.61
N ARG A 575 -4.54 -9.80 -29.51
CA ARG A 575 -5.64 -8.85 -29.32
C ARG A 575 -6.95 -9.50 -29.78
N ASP A 576 -7.78 -9.91 -28.83
CA ASP A 576 -9.12 -10.45 -29.08
C ASP A 576 -10.15 -9.94 -28.06
N ALA A 577 -11.42 -10.31 -28.26
CA ALA A 577 -12.54 -9.82 -27.44
C ALA A 577 -12.49 -10.26 -25.96
N ARG A 578 -11.60 -11.17 -25.57
CA ARG A 578 -11.49 -11.65 -24.18
C ARG A 578 -10.61 -10.78 -23.30
N ASP A 579 -9.88 -9.83 -23.91
CA ASP A 579 -8.92 -8.97 -23.23
C ASP A 579 -7.92 -9.77 -22.38
N ARG A 580 -7.16 -10.65 -23.04
CA ARG A 580 -6.31 -11.66 -22.39
C ARG A 580 -5.27 -11.06 -21.45
N ALA A 581 -4.50 -10.09 -21.93
CA ALA A 581 -3.52 -9.38 -21.13
C ALA A 581 -4.17 -8.65 -19.94
N GLY A 582 -5.29 -7.98 -20.18
CA GLY A 582 -6.01 -7.28 -19.14
C GLY A 582 -6.54 -8.19 -18.04
N ARG A 583 -7.09 -9.34 -18.44
CA ARG A 583 -7.61 -10.37 -17.54
C ARG A 583 -6.51 -11.01 -16.70
N GLU A 584 -5.40 -11.37 -17.32
CA GLU A 584 -4.25 -11.94 -16.62
C GLU A 584 -3.67 -10.94 -15.62
N TYR A 585 -3.49 -9.68 -16.01
CA TYR A 585 -3.04 -8.66 -15.07
C TYR A 585 -4.02 -8.49 -13.90
N ALA A 586 -5.32 -8.35 -14.18
CA ALA A 586 -6.34 -8.19 -13.14
C ALA A 586 -6.39 -9.40 -12.18
N ALA A 587 -6.29 -10.61 -12.73
CA ALA A 587 -6.22 -11.87 -11.97
C ALA A 587 -5.04 -11.87 -10.98
N LEU A 588 -3.83 -11.56 -11.46
CA LEU A 588 -2.63 -11.54 -10.64
C LEU A 588 -2.67 -10.47 -9.56
N VAL A 589 -3.20 -9.28 -9.87
CA VAL A 589 -3.36 -8.19 -8.89
C VAL A 589 -4.40 -8.57 -7.83
N ALA A 590 -5.48 -9.26 -8.20
CA ALA A 590 -6.49 -9.73 -7.26
C ALA A 590 -5.91 -10.76 -6.27
N LEU A 591 -5.11 -11.72 -6.76
CA LEU A 591 -4.43 -12.70 -5.91
C LEU A 591 -3.44 -12.05 -4.92
N GLN A 592 -2.67 -11.06 -5.38
CA GLN A 592 -1.74 -10.32 -4.51
C GLN A 592 -2.46 -9.55 -3.41
N HIS A 593 -3.54 -8.84 -3.75
CA HIS A 593 -4.34 -8.11 -2.76
C HIS A 593 -4.95 -9.05 -1.72
N ALA A 594 -5.32 -10.26 -2.13
CA ALA A 594 -5.82 -11.29 -1.23
C ALA A 594 -4.71 -11.92 -0.36
N GLY A 595 -3.44 -11.54 -0.55
CA GLY A 595 -2.29 -12.08 0.18
C GLY A 595 -1.94 -13.52 -0.22
N LEU A 596 -2.36 -13.97 -1.41
CA LEU A 596 -2.15 -15.34 -1.89
C LEU A 596 -0.85 -15.44 -2.70
N ASP A 597 0.18 -16.05 -2.11
CA ASP A 597 1.48 -16.31 -2.76
C ASP A 597 1.44 -17.61 -3.60
N ILE A 598 0.56 -17.63 -4.61
CA ILE A 598 0.30 -18.80 -5.47
C ILE A 598 0.45 -18.50 -6.96
N ALA A 599 0.94 -17.31 -7.31
CA ALA A 599 1.06 -16.83 -8.68
C ALA A 599 2.23 -15.85 -8.82
N PRO A 600 2.71 -15.58 -10.06
CA PRO A 600 3.64 -14.50 -10.32
C PRO A 600 3.11 -13.13 -9.85
N VAL A 601 4.02 -12.21 -9.56
CA VAL A 601 3.66 -10.84 -9.23
C VAL A 601 3.54 -10.03 -10.53
N ALA A 602 2.33 -9.55 -10.86
CA ALA A 602 2.10 -8.57 -11.91
C ALA A 602 2.85 -7.26 -11.64
N ILE A 603 3.52 -6.75 -12.68
CA ILE A 603 4.35 -5.54 -12.61
C ILE A 603 3.78 -4.43 -13.49
N LEU A 604 3.45 -4.74 -14.75
CA LEU A 604 2.99 -3.76 -15.73
C LEU A 604 2.00 -4.41 -16.70
N LEU A 605 0.99 -3.64 -17.10
CA LEU A 605 0.09 -3.95 -18.21
C LEU A 605 0.16 -2.82 -19.23
N GLU A 606 0.56 -3.15 -20.46
CA GLU A 606 0.57 -2.21 -21.58
C GLU A 606 -0.43 -2.65 -22.65
N ARG A 607 -1.58 -1.97 -22.68
CA ARG A 607 -2.73 -2.35 -23.52
C ARG A 607 -2.67 -1.79 -24.94
N GLU A 608 -2.20 -0.55 -25.09
CA GLU A 608 -2.45 0.23 -26.31
C GLU A 608 -1.19 0.58 -27.09
N ARG A 609 -0.05 0.69 -26.41
CA ARG A 609 1.19 1.21 -27.02
C ARG A 609 1.74 0.32 -28.14
N TYR A 610 1.55 -0.99 -28.05
CA TYR A 610 2.11 -1.96 -28.97
C TYR A 610 1.01 -2.72 -29.73
N ALA A 611 1.38 -3.27 -30.90
CA ALA A 611 0.46 -4.06 -31.73
C ALA A 611 -0.18 -5.23 -30.95
N LEU A 612 0.62 -5.91 -30.12
CA LEU A 612 0.20 -6.94 -29.19
C LEU A 612 0.17 -6.36 -27.77
N PRO A 613 -0.94 -6.45 -27.03
CA PRO A 613 -0.98 -6.11 -25.60
C PRO A 613 0.05 -6.92 -24.81
N VAL A 614 0.64 -6.30 -23.77
CA VAL A 614 1.75 -6.87 -23.01
C VAL A 614 1.43 -6.93 -21.52
N VAL A 615 1.71 -8.06 -20.91
CA VAL A 615 1.77 -8.22 -19.44
C VAL A 615 3.21 -8.49 -19.04
N VAL A 616 3.69 -7.77 -18.03
CA VAL A 616 4.98 -8.01 -17.38
C VAL A 616 4.72 -8.49 -15.96
N GLN A 617 5.35 -9.60 -15.60
CA GLN A 617 5.24 -10.22 -14.29
C GLN A 617 6.60 -10.73 -13.82
N THR A 618 6.73 -11.08 -12.54
CA THR A 618 7.94 -11.73 -12.03
C THR A 618 8.14 -13.11 -12.65
N TRP A 619 9.39 -13.52 -12.80
CA TRP A 619 9.72 -14.88 -13.21
C TRP A 619 9.59 -15.85 -12.03
N LEU A 620 8.90 -16.98 -12.22
CA LEU A 620 8.88 -18.08 -11.25
C LEU A 620 10.05 -19.02 -11.50
N VAL A 621 10.83 -19.27 -10.46
CA VAL A 621 11.95 -20.22 -10.51
C VAL A 621 11.41 -21.64 -10.28
N GLY A 622 11.50 -22.48 -11.30
CA GLY A 622 11.12 -23.88 -11.23
C GLY A 622 11.08 -24.50 -12.63
N ASP A 623 10.70 -25.78 -12.68
CA ASP A 623 10.56 -26.50 -13.94
C ASP A 623 9.14 -26.30 -14.50
N VAL A 624 9.04 -25.90 -15.77
CA VAL A 624 7.76 -25.98 -16.49
C VAL A 624 7.37 -27.45 -16.59
N SER A 625 6.17 -27.78 -16.10
CA SER A 625 5.70 -29.15 -16.14
C SER A 625 5.40 -29.57 -17.58
N ASN A 626 5.85 -30.76 -17.97
CA ASN A 626 5.61 -31.31 -19.32
C ASN A 626 4.83 -32.65 -19.27
N ALA A 627 4.49 -33.13 -18.07
CA ALA A 627 3.75 -34.37 -17.86
C ALA A 627 2.81 -34.26 -16.64
N PRO A 628 1.72 -35.05 -16.61
CA PRO A 628 0.83 -35.07 -15.45
C PRO A 628 1.56 -35.47 -14.15
N PRO A 629 1.04 -35.09 -12.97
CA PRO A 629 1.57 -35.58 -11.70
C PRO A 629 1.65 -37.11 -11.66
N THR A 630 2.79 -37.62 -11.19
CA THR A 630 3.13 -39.06 -11.27
C THR A 630 2.82 -39.83 -9.99
N ASN A 631 2.70 -39.14 -8.86
CA ASN A 631 2.48 -39.71 -7.54
C ASN A 631 1.47 -38.89 -6.72
N ASN A 632 1.07 -39.41 -5.56
CA ASN A 632 0.03 -38.79 -4.73
C ASN A 632 0.43 -37.42 -4.18
N ASP A 633 1.72 -37.19 -3.93
CA ASP A 633 2.20 -35.93 -3.37
C ASP A 633 2.14 -34.82 -4.41
N GLU A 634 2.59 -35.10 -5.64
CA GLU A 634 2.46 -34.15 -6.76
C GLU A 634 1.00 -33.84 -7.08
N TRP A 635 0.14 -34.85 -7.07
CA TRP A 635 -1.30 -34.63 -7.22
C TRP A 635 -1.86 -33.78 -6.07
N THR A 636 -1.47 -34.06 -4.83
CA THR A 636 -1.94 -33.31 -3.66
C THR A 636 -1.56 -31.83 -3.76
N ARG A 637 -0.31 -31.52 -4.11
CA ARG A 637 0.16 -30.13 -4.28
C ARG A 637 -0.58 -29.38 -5.38
N LEU A 638 -0.88 -30.04 -6.50
CA LEU A 638 -1.67 -29.44 -7.58
C LEU A 638 -3.09 -29.12 -7.09
N LEU A 639 -3.73 -30.03 -6.36
CA LEU A 639 -5.09 -29.82 -5.86
C LEU A 639 -5.16 -28.80 -4.72
N GLU A 640 -4.13 -28.72 -3.87
CA GLU A 640 -3.98 -27.65 -2.88
C GLU A 640 -3.81 -26.28 -3.54
N HIS A 641 -3.11 -26.21 -4.68
CA HIS A 641 -3.01 -24.99 -5.46
C HIS A 641 -4.38 -24.57 -6.04
N TYR A 642 -5.18 -25.50 -6.58
CA TYR A 642 -6.56 -25.20 -6.99
C TYR A 642 -7.41 -24.72 -5.80
N ALA A 643 -7.34 -25.38 -4.65
CA ALA A 643 -8.07 -24.95 -3.46
C ALA A 643 -7.64 -23.57 -2.95
N ALA A 644 -6.36 -23.23 -3.08
CA ALA A 644 -5.88 -21.89 -2.77
C ALA A 644 -6.44 -20.84 -3.73
N ILE A 645 -6.54 -21.15 -5.04
CA ILE A 645 -7.18 -20.30 -6.05
C ILE A 645 -8.66 -20.07 -5.69
N HIS A 646 -9.39 -21.16 -5.43
CA HIS A 646 -10.82 -21.12 -5.13
C HIS A 646 -11.15 -20.48 -3.77
N SER A 647 -10.16 -20.24 -2.91
CA SER A 647 -10.35 -19.54 -1.63
C SER A 647 -10.66 -18.04 -1.78
N LEU A 648 -10.40 -17.47 -2.96
CA LEU A 648 -10.69 -16.08 -3.27
C LEU A 648 -12.15 -15.93 -3.74
N THR A 649 -12.90 -15.09 -3.05
CA THR A 649 -14.31 -14.81 -3.31
C THR A 649 -14.51 -13.36 -3.78
N PRO A 650 -15.64 -13.03 -4.46
CA PRO A 650 -15.90 -11.68 -4.95
C PRO A 650 -15.82 -10.57 -3.90
N ASP A 651 -16.18 -10.84 -2.66
CA ASP A 651 -16.13 -9.90 -1.53
C ASP A 651 -14.71 -9.63 -1.01
N ARG A 652 -13.75 -10.51 -1.33
CA ARG A 652 -12.34 -10.40 -0.90
C ARG A 652 -11.42 -9.84 -1.99
N ALA A 653 -11.94 -9.55 -3.19
CA ALA A 653 -11.18 -8.97 -4.28
C ALA A 653 -11.46 -7.46 -4.39
N PRO A 654 -10.45 -6.58 -4.23
CA PRO A 654 -10.64 -5.13 -4.36
C PRO A 654 -10.77 -4.64 -5.80
N ILE A 655 -10.74 -5.57 -6.78
CA ILE A 655 -10.82 -5.30 -8.21
C ILE A 655 -11.93 -6.16 -8.81
N GLU A 656 -12.77 -5.54 -9.64
CA GLU A 656 -13.82 -6.25 -10.37
C GLU A 656 -13.19 -7.17 -11.42
N LEU A 657 -13.51 -8.47 -11.35
CA LEU A 657 -13.09 -9.46 -12.33
C LEU A 657 -14.29 -9.89 -13.18
N PRO A 658 -14.13 -10.08 -14.49
CA PRO A 658 -15.19 -10.66 -15.32
C PRO A 658 -15.38 -12.16 -14.98
N PRO A 659 -16.49 -12.78 -15.43
CA PRO A 659 -16.63 -14.23 -15.38
C PRO A 659 -15.46 -14.92 -16.07
N ALA A 660 -15.05 -16.07 -15.55
CA ALA A 660 -14.02 -16.88 -16.17
C ALA A 660 -14.44 -17.30 -17.59
N VAL A 661 -13.49 -17.37 -18.53
CA VAL A 661 -13.79 -17.46 -19.97
C VAL A 661 -14.56 -18.74 -20.33
N ILE A 662 -14.31 -19.83 -19.60
CA ILE A 662 -14.98 -21.12 -19.80
C ILE A 662 -15.50 -21.61 -18.45
N THR A 663 -16.74 -21.26 -18.13
CA THR A 663 -17.41 -21.71 -16.91
C THR A 663 -18.91 -21.93 -17.13
N ALA A 664 -19.52 -22.68 -16.23
CA ALA A 664 -20.95 -22.94 -16.13
C ALA A 664 -21.33 -23.18 -14.66
N HIS A 665 -22.56 -22.81 -14.31
CA HIS A 665 -23.09 -22.93 -12.95
C HIS A 665 -24.25 -23.93 -12.84
N SER A 666 -24.65 -24.48 -13.98
CA SER A 666 -25.68 -25.50 -14.11
C SER A 666 -25.37 -26.46 -15.26
N ALA A 667 -25.99 -27.64 -15.25
CA ALA A 667 -25.89 -28.59 -16.35
C ALA A 667 -26.38 -28.00 -17.69
N ASP A 668 -27.41 -27.14 -17.65
CA ASP A 668 -27.96 -26.49 -18.86
C ASP A 668 -27.01 -25.43 -19.43
N GLU A 669 -26.35 -24.65 -18.56
CA GLU A 669 -25.27 -23.76 -18.98
C GLU A 669 -24.10 -24.55 -19.60
N ALA A 670 -23.74 -25.69 -19.01
CA ALA A 670 -22.67 -26.54 -19.55
C ALA A 670 -23.03 -27.12 -20.92
N LYS A 671 -24.30 -27.55 -21.13
CA LYS A 671 -24.82 -27.93 -22.46
C LYS A 671 -24.81 -26.73 -23.43
N ALA A 672 -25.13 -25.52 -22.96
CA ALA A 672 -25.06 -24.32 -23.78
C ALA A 672 -23.66 -24.05 -24.31
N ARG A 673 -22.61 -24.26 -23.51
CA ARG A 673 -21.21 -24.15 -23.97
C ARG A 673 -20.87 -25.10 -25.11
N VAL A 674 -21.42 -26.32 -25.10
CA VAL A 674 -21.27 -27.27 -26.22
C VAL A 674 -21.96 -26.74 -27.48
N ARG A 675 -23.16 -26.19 -27.34
CA ARG A 675 -23.90 -25.57 -28.45
C ARG A 675 -23.16 -24.37 -29.05
N GLU A 676 -22.56 -23.52 -28.22
CA GLU A 676 -21.74 -22.38 -28.65
C GLU A 676 -20.54 -22.81 -29.53
N GLN A 677 -19.91 -23.94 -29.21
CA GLN A 677 -18.84 -24.50 -30.05
C GLN A 677 -19.37 -25.06 -31.37
N LEU A 678 -20.49 -25.80 -31.33
CA LEU A 678 -21.12 -26.35 -32.53
C LEU A 678 -21.61 -25.26 -33.49
N ALA A 679 -22.11 -24.15 -32.94
CA ALA A 679 -22.62 -23.01 -33.72
C ALA A 679 -21.54 -22.35 -34.58
N GLN A 680 -20.27 -22.49 -34.22
CA GLN A 680 -19.14 -21.97 -35.01
C GLN A 680 -18.82 -22.84 -36.23
N ILE A 681 -19.43 -24.02 -36.35
CA ILE A 681 -19.31 -24.88 -37.52
C ILE A 681 -20.59 -24.74 -38.36
N PRO A 682 -20.50 -24.36 -39.65
CA PRO A 682 -21.65 -24.34 -40.56
C PRO A 682 -22.36 -25.69 -40.61
N VAL A 683 -23.69 -25.68 -40.73
CA VAL A 683 -24.54 -26.87 -40.57
C VAL A 683 -24.12 -28.01 -41.48
N GLU A 684 -23.80 -27.70 -42.74
CA GLU A 684 -23.34 -28.60 -43.79
C GLU A 684 -21.95 -29.20 -43.54
N ALA A 685 -21.16 -28.60 -42.65
CA ALA A 685 -19.81 -29.03 -42.32
C ALA A 685 -19.70 -29.79 -40.98
N ARG A 686 -20.81 -29.98 -40.27
CA ARG A 686 -20.83 -30.67 -38.98
C ARG A 686 -20.68 -32.18 -39.17
N PRO A 687 -19.70 -32.85 -38.51
CA PRO A 687 -19.59 -34.30 -38.57
C PRO A 687 -20.84 -34.98 -38.00
N THR A 688 -21.38 -35.99 -38.70
CA THR A 688 -22.58 -36.73 -38.27
C THR A 688 -22.45 -37.29 -36.85
N SER A 689 -21.28 -37.85 -36.54
CA SER A 689 -20.98 -38.41 -35.22
C SER A 689 -20.99 -37.37 -34.09
N LEU A 690 -20.66 -36.10 -34.38
CA LEU A 690 -20.76 -35.00 -33.42
C LEU A 690 -22.23 -34.59 -33.20
N VAL A 691 -23.01 -34.53 -34.29
CA VAL A 691 -24.45 -34.20 -34.21
C VAL A 691 -25.21 -35.25 -33.40
N GLU A 692 -24.96 -36.54 -33.65
CA GLU A 692 -25.56 -37.64 -32.90
C GLU A 692 -25.15 -37.61 -31.42
N LEU A 693 -23.87 -37.35 -31.13
CA LEU A 693 -23.38 -37.25 -29.76
C LEU A 693 -24.04 -36.10 -28.99
N ILE A 694 -24.20 -34.93 -29.62
CA ILE A 694 -24.87 -33.78 -29.00
C ILE A 694 -26.37 -34.07 -28.83
N ALA A 695 -27.03 -34.70 -29.80
CA ALA A 695 -28.43 -35.11 -29.66
C ALA A 695 -28.64 -36.06 -28.46
N ARG A 696 -27.71 -37.00 -28.24
CA ARG A 696 -27.71 -37.86 -27.05
C ARG A 696 -27.51 -37.06 -25.76
N LEU A 697 -26.58 -36.12 -25.74
CA LEU A 697 -26.35 -35.25 -24.58
C LEU A 697 -27.61 -34.45 -24.19
N GLU A 698 -28.36 -33.95 -25.18
CA GLU A 698 -29.59 -33.19 -24.95
C GLU A 698 -30.70 -34.05 -24.32
N GLN A 699 -30.73 -35.35 -24.61
CA GLN A 699 -31.70 -36.29 -24.03
C GLN A 699 -31.38 -36.71 -22.58
N ILE A 700 -30.19 -36.42 -22.07
CA ILE A 700 -29.80 -36.77 -20.71
C ILE A 700 -30.35 -35.73 -19.74
N GLU A 701 -31.17 -36.18 -18.79
CA GLU A 701 -31.56 -35.40 -17.62
C GLU A 701 -30.45 -35.47 -16.56
N PHE A 702 -29.82 -34.33 -16.29
CA PHE A 702 -28.81 -34.22 -15.23
C PHE A 702 -29.46 -33.80 -13.91
N PRO A 703 -28.88 -34.18 -12.75
CA PRO A 703 -29.30 -33.66 -11.45
C PRO A 703 -29.25 -32.14 -11.39
N THR A 704 -30.13 -31.55 -10.57
CA THR A 704 -30.12 -30.12 -10.24
C THR A 704 -29.48 -29.89 -8.89
N TRP A 705 -28.79 -28.76 -8.73
CA TRP A 705 -28.14 -28.35 -7.47
C TRP A 705 -28.43 -26.88 -7.18
N ASP A 706 -28.23 -26.47 -5.92
CA ASP A 706 -28.32 -25.08 -5.50
C ASP A 706 -27.24 -24.24 -6.20
N THR A 707 -27.47 -22.94 -6.38
CA THR A 707 -26.49 -22.06 -7.03
C THR A 707 -25.12 -22.21 -6.36
N PRO A 708 -24.09 -22.67 -7.10
CA PRO A 708 -22.79 -22.95 -6.51
C PRO A 708 -22.17 -21.64 -6.02
N GLN A 709 -21.36 -21.74 -4.96
CA GLN A 709 -20.55 -20.59 -4.54
C GLN A 709 -19.57 -20.23 -5.66
N ILE A 710 -19.65 -18.99 -6.12
CA ILE A 710 -18.77 -18.48 -7.14
C ILE A 710 -17.47 -18.03 -6.50
N THR A 711 -16.36 -18.56 -7.01
CA THR A 711 -15.02 -18.20 -6.54
C THR A 711 -14.12 -17.90 -7.72
N PHE A 712 -12.89 -17.49 -7.42
CA PHE A 712 -11.91 -17.20 -8.43
C PHE A 712 -11.43 -18.50 -9.08
N CYS A 713 -11.50 -18.57 -10.41
CA CYS A 713 -11.07 -19.71 -11.22
C CYS A 713 -10.04 -19.25 -12.26
N ARG A 714 -9.05 -20.10 -12.58
CA ARG A 714 -7.99 -19.78 -13.55
C ARG A 714 -8.35 -20.20 -14.98
N VAL A 715 -8.99 -21.36 -15.12
CA VAL A 715 -9.59 -21.89 -16.36
C VAL A 715 -8.61 -22.05 -17.52
N ASP A 716 -7.61 -22.93 -17.34
CA ASP A 716 -6.89 -23.62 -18.43
C ASP A 716 -5.92 -24.64 -17.80
N PRO A 717 -6.32 -25.86 -17.46
CA PRO A 717 -5.48 -26.78 -16.71
C PRO A 717 -4.26 -27.29 -17.50
N ASN A 718 -3.98 -26.83 -18.72
CA ASN A 718 -2.88 -27.33 -19.54
C ASN A 718 -1.55 -27.40 -18.76
N ILE A 719 -0.88 -28.55 -18.85
CA ILE A 719 0.27 -28.89 -17.98
C ILE A 719 1.44 -27.89 -18.12
N PRO A 720 1.80 -27.41 -19.34
CA PRO A 720 2.83 -26.38 -19.51
C PRO A 720 2.49 -25.02 -18.90
N ASN A 721 1.25 -24.81 -18.46
CA ASN A 721 0.84 -23.59 -17.76
C ASN A 721 1.08 -23.67 -16.24
N PHE A 722 1.81 -24.70 -15.78
CA PHE A 722 2.23 -24.85 -14.39
C PHE A 722 3.75 -24.92 -14.27
N VAL A 723 4.27 -24.25 -13.25
CA VAL A 723 5.65 -24.36 -12.79
C VAL A 723 5.68 -25.18 -11.51
N ARG A 724 6.60 -26.13 -11.46
CA ARG A 724 6.81 -27.03 -10.33
C ARG A 724 8.07 -26.61 -9.56
N GLY A 725 7.89 -26.28 -8.29
CA GLY A 725 8.97 -26.15 -7.32
C GLY A 725 9.13 -27.40 -6.45
N ASP A 726 10.10 -27.40 -5.55
CA ASP A 726 10.41 -28.56 -4.69
C ASP A 726 9.23 -28.96 -3.78
N ALA A 727 8.41 -27.99 -3.37
CA ALA A 727 7.29 -28.19 -2.44
C ALA A 727 5.96 -27.60 -2.92
N TRP A 728 5.90 -27.01 -4.13
CA TRP A 728 4.71 -26.28 -4.59
C TRP A 728 4.48 -26.45 -6.09
N TRP A 729 3.25 -26.16 -6.51
CA TRP A 729 2.82 -26.02 -7.90
C TRP A 729 2.12 -24.67 -8.04
N GLN A 730 2.48 -23.89 -9.06
CA GLN A 730 1.85 -22.60 -9.31
C GLN A 730 1.53 -22.45 -10.79
N SER A 731 0.41 -21.80 -11.09
CA SER A 731 0.03 -21.45 -12.45
C SER A 731 0.74 -20.19 -12.94
N VAL A 732 1.12 -20.20 -14.21
CA VAL A 732 1.77 -19.08 -14.90
C VAL A 732 0.95 -18.49 -16.04
N ASP A 733 -0.24 -19.02 -16.31
CA ASP A 733 -1.12 -18.54 -17.38
C ASP A 733 -2.53 -18.29 -16.85
N TRP A 734 -2.86 -17.01 -16.74
CA TRP A 734 -4.12 -16.52 -16.17
C TRP A 734 -5.00 -15.82 -17.20
N GLU A 735 -4.73 -16.01 -18.50
CA GLU A 735 -5.42 -15.31 -19.61
C GLU A 735 -6.91 -15.63 -19.76
N ASN A 736 -7.43 -16.59 -18.98
CA ASN A 736 -8.82 -17.05 -18.98
C ASN A 736 -9.49 -16.93 -17.59
N ALA A 737 -8.77 -16.40 -16.60
CA ALA A 737 -9.19 -16.37 -15.21
C ALA A 737 -10.39 -15.43 -14.97
N GLY A 738 -11.12 -15.66 -13.89
CA GLY A 738 -12.28 -14.85 -13.50
C GLY A 738 -13.18 -15.58 -12.52
N TRP A 739 -14.40 -15.07 -12.32
CA TRP A 739 -15.38 -15.69 -11.44
C TRP A 739 -16.03 -16.92 -12.10
N GLY A 740 -16.09 -18.05 -11.39
CA GLY A 740 -16.73 -19.27 -11.88
C GLY A 740 -17.02 -20.31 -10.77
N ASP A 741 -17.57 -21.45 -11.17
CA ASP A 741 -17.74 -22.62 -10.31
C ASP A 741 -16.45 -23.47 -10.29
N PRO A 742 -15.81 -23.68 -9.13
CA PRO A 742 -14.66 -24.57 -8.95
C PRO A 742 -14.85 -25.96 -9.54
N ALA A 743 -16.08 -26.51 -9.47
CA ALA A 743 -16.39 -27.81 -10.01
C ALA A 743 -16.14 -27.87 -11.52
N TYR A 744 -16.38 -26.77 -12.24
CA TYR A 744 -16.19 -26.70 -13.68
C TYR A 744 -14.70 -26.67 -14.05
N GLU A 745 -13.87 -25.94 -13.30
CA GLU A 745 -12.42 -25.92 -13.50
C GLU A 745 -11.78 -27.29 -13.22
N ILE A 746 -12.19 -27.97 -12.15
CA ILE A 746 -11.73 -29.33 -11.85
C ILE A 746 -12.22 -30.34 -12.90
N ALA A 747 -13.45 -30.18 -13.40
CA ALA A 747 -13.94 -31.00 -14.49
C ALA A 747 -13.16 -30.78 -15.80
N ASP A 748 -12.73 -29.54 -16.08
CA ASP A 748 -11.84 -29.27 -17.20
C ASP A 748 -10.51 -29.98 -17.01
N LEU A 749 -9.89 -29.94 -15.81
CA LEU A 749 -8.66 -30.69 -15.50
C LEU A 749 -8.79 -32.18 -15.84
N ILE A 750 -9.89 -32.81 -15.43
CA ILE A 750 -10.17 -34.24 -15.67
C ILE A 750 -10.31 -34.55 -17.16
N ALA A 751 -11.04 -33.69 -17.88
CA ALA A 751 -11.36 -33.88 -19.28
C ALA A 751 -10.28 -33.31 -20.23
N HIS A 752 -9.28 -32.58 -19.74
CA HIS A 752 -8.35 -31.84 -20.59
C HIS A 752 -7.38 -32.78 -21.36
N PRO A 753 -7.13 -32.53 -22.67
CA PRO A 753 -6.27 -33.36 -23.53
C PRO A 753 -4.86 -33.60 -23.01
N ALA A 754 -4.30 -32.67 -22.24
CA ALA A 754 -2.97 -32.80 -21.65
C ALA A 754 -2.89 -33.94 -20.61
N TYR A 755 -4.01 -34.28 -19.96
CA TYR A 755 -4.07 -35.32 -18.92
C TYR A 755 -4.55 -36.67 -19.46
N ALA A 756 -4.61 -36.83 -20.77
CA ALA A 756 -5.19 -38.03 -21.35
C ALA A 756 -4.37 -39.31 -21.03
N ALA A 757 -3.11 -39.20 -20.62
CA ALA A 757 -2.32 -40.34 -20.15
C ALA A 757 -2.71 -40.81 -18.72
N VAL A 758 -3.47 -40.01 -17.97
CA VAL A 758 -3.88 -40.35 -16.60
C VAL A 758 -4.94 -41.46 -16.63
N PRO A 759 -4.75 -42.57 -15.88
CA PRO A 759 -5.71 -43.67 -15.85
C PRO A 759 -7.08 -43.22 -15.31
N PRO A 760 -8.22 -43.68 -15.88
CA PRO A 760 -9.54 -43.28 -15.41
C PRO A 760 -9.79 -43.48 -13.91
N ALA A 761 -9.22 -44.55 -13.32
CA ALA A 761 -9.35 -44.84 -11.89
C ALA A 761 -8.74 -43.75 -10.98
N ARG A 762 -7.82 -42.92 -11.47
CA ARG A 762 -7.23 -41.82 -10.70
C ARG A 762 -8.24 -40.70 -10.42
N TRP A 763 -9.21 -40.49 -11.32
CA TRP A 763 -10.09 -39.33 -11.23
C TRP A 763 -11.07 -39.40 -10.05
N GLU A 764 -11.51 -40.58 -9.63
CA GLU A 764 -12.32 -40.70 -8.41
C GLU A 764 -11.53 -40.28 -7.16
N TRP A 765 -10.23 -40.61 -7.07
CA TRP A 765 -9.39 -40.14 -5.98
C TRP A 765 -9.23 -38.60 -5.99
N VAL A 766 -9.08 -38.00 -7.18
CA VAL A 766 -9.00 -36.53 -7.34
C VAL A 766 -10.29 -35.86 -6.90
N ILE A 767 -11.44 -36.39 -7.32
CA ILE A 767 -12.77 -35.85 -6.98
C ILE A 767 -12.99 -35.85 -5.47
N GLU A 768 -12.72 -36.97 -4.79
CA GLU A 768 -12.89 -37.05 -3.33
C GLU A 768 -11.88 -36.17 -2.59
N LYS A 769 -10.66 -36.00 -3.11
CA LYS A 769 -9.66 -35.11 -2.52
C LYS A 769 -10.08 -33.64 -2.62
N ILE A 770 -10.60 -33.21 -3.77
CA ILE A 770 -11.13 -31.84 -3.96
C ILE A 770 -12.34 -31.60 -3.07
N ARG A 771 -13.27 -32.55 -2.98
CA ARG A 771 -14.41 -32.47 -2.06
C ARG A 771 -13.98 -32.22 -0.62
N ALA A 772 -12.89 -32.85 -0.18
CA ALA A 772 -12.34 -32.63 1.16
C ALA A 772 -11.69 -31.24 1.33
N LEU A 773 -11.10 -30.67 0.29
CA LEU A 773 -10.41 -29.38 0.32
C LEU A 773 -11.38 -28.19 0.26
N GLU A 774 -12.38 -28.24 -0.61
CA GLU A 774 -13.29 -27.12 -0.92
C GLU A 774 -14.45 -26.95 0.08
N ARG A 775 -14.67 -27.94 0.95
CA ARG A 775 -15.79 -27.97 1.93
C ARG A 775 -17.19 -27.79 1.30
N ASP A 776 -17.33 -28.05 0.01
CA ASP A 776 -18.59 -28.08 -0.72
C ASP A 776 -19.09 -29.53 -0.85
N ALA A 777 -20.27 -29.80 -0.30
CA ALA A 777 -20.84 -31.15 -0.28
C ALA A 777 -21.31 -31.64 -1.67
N GLN A 778 -21.64 -30.74 -2.59
CA GLN A 778 -22.18 -31.02 -3.92
C GLN A 778 -21.11 -30.97 -5.02
N ILE A 779 -19.89 -30.48 -4.74
CA ILE A 779 -18.83 -30.32 -5.74
C ILE A 779 -18.51 -31.61 -6.50
N ALA A 780 -18.49 -32.76 -5.82
CA ALA A 780 -18.19 -34.05 -6.45
C ALA A 780 -19.25 -34.47 -7.49
N GLU A 781 -20.52 -34.16 -7.24
CA GLU A 781 -21.60 -34.42 -8.19
C GLU A 781 -21.50 -33.48 -9.40
N ARG A 782 -21.30 -32.18 -9.15
CA ARG A 782 -21.11 -31.19 -10.22
C ARG A 782 -19.91 -31.51 -11.11
N VAL A 783 -18.76 -31.88 -10.53
CA VAL A 783 -17.56 -32.29 -11.28
C VAL A 783 -17.87 -33.46 -12.22
N ARG A 784 -18.61 -34.47 -11.76
CA ARG A 784 -18.98 -35.63 -12.60
C ARG A 784 -19.88 -35.23 -13.77
N VAL A 785 -20.84 -34.33 -13.54
CA VAL A 785 -21.72 -33.80 -14.60
C VAL A 785 -20.94 -32.94 -15.59
N TYR A 786 -20.15 -31.99 -15.11
CA TYR A 786 -19.37 -31.11 -15.99
C TYR A 786 -18.30 -31.87 -16.78
N SER A 787 -17.67 -32.90 -16.20
CA SER A 787 -16.66 -33.71 -16.91
C SER A 787 -17.25 -34.39 -18.16
N ARG A 788 -18.52 -34.82 -18.06
CA ARG A 788 -19.28 -35.42 -19.17
C ARG A 788 -19.55 -34.40 -20.28
N THR A 789 -20.00 -33.20 -19.93
CA THR A 789 -20.29 -32.14 -20.91
C THR A 789 -19.00 -31.60 -21.56
N ILE A 790 -17.91 -31.46 -20.80
CA ILE A 790 -16.63 -30.96 -21.29
C ILE A 790 -15.98 -31.94 -22.28
N LEU A 791 -16.14 -33.26 -22.10
CA LEU A 791 -15.72 -34.23 -23.11
C LEU A 791 -16.39 -33.98 -24.47
N VAL A 792 -17.70 -33.72 -24.49
CA VAL A 792 -18.44 -33.39 -25.72
C VAL A 792 -18.00 -32.04 -26.27
N TRP A 793 -17.75 -31.05 -25.40
CA TRP A 793 -17.22 -29.74 -25.77
C TRP A 793 -15.86 -29.86 -26.48
N TRP A 794 -14.95 -30.72 -26.01
CA TRP A 794 -13.68 -30.99 -26.67
C TRP A 794 -13.85 -31.63 -28.06
N VAL A 795 -14.82 -32.54 -28.25
CA VAL A 795 -15.14 -33.09 -29.58
C VAL A 795 -15.59 -31.96 -30.52
N ALA A 796 -16.49 -31.08 -30.04
CA ALA A 796 -16.94 -29.93 -30.82
C ALA A 796 -15.80 -28.97 -31.15
N ARG A 797 -14.92 -28.67 -30.18
CA ARG A 797 -13.75 -27.79 -30.35
C ARG A 797 -12.75 -28.35 -31.36
N PHE A 798 -12.44 -29.65 -31.31
CA PHE A 798 -11.55 -30.27 -32.29
C PHE A 798 -12.16 -30.30 -33.69
N ALA A 799 -13.46 -30.59 -33.81
CA ALA A 799 -14.16 -30.52 -35.09
C ALA A 799 -14.12 -29.09 -35.68
N ARG A 800 -14.31 -28.08 -34.82
CA ARG A 800 -14.18 -26.66 -35.19
C ARG A 800 -12.77 -26.35 -35.69
N TYR A 801 -11.75 -26.76 -34.95
CA TYR A 801 -10.35 -26.57 -35.37
C TYR A 801 -10.03 -27.23 -36.71
N LEU A 802 -10.45 -28.48 -36.91
CA LEU A 802 -10.26 -29.19 -38.19
C LEU A 802 -11.01 -28.52 -39.35
N TYR A 803 -12.05 -27.74 -39.07
CA TYR A 803 -12.78 -26.97 -40.06
C TYR A 803 -12.13 -25.59 -40.34
N GLU A 804 -11.94 -24.77 -39.31
CA GLU A 804 -11.57 -23.36 -39.43
C GLU A 804 -10.11 -23.14 -39.85
N ILE A 805 -9.18 -23.87 -39.24
CA ILE A 805 -7.74 -23.59 -39.37
C ILE A 805 -7.23 -23.86 -40.81
N PRO A 806 -7.59 -24.97 -41.48
CA PRO A 806 -7.23 -25.17 -42.89
C PRO A 806 -7.83 -24.11 -43.84
N ARG A 807 -8.83 -23.34 -43.37
CA ARG A 807 -9.54 -22.30 -44.13
C ARG A 807 -9.09 -20.89 -43.75
N GLY A 808 -7.98 -20.76 -43.01
CA GLY A 808 -7.40 -19.46 -42.64
C GLY A 808 -8.03 -18.79 -41.42
N GLY A 809 -8.91 -19.47 -40.68
CA GLY A 809 -9.52 -18.97 -39.44
C GLY A 809 -8.59 -19.00 -38.21
N ASP A 810 -7.27 -19.12 -38.41
CA ASP A 810 -6.32 -19.26 -37.32
C ASP A 810 -5.84 -17.90 -36.79
N GLN A 811 -6.22 -17.57 -35.56
CA GLN A 811 -5.85 -16.32 -34.88
C GLN A 811 -4.64 -16.45 -33.96
N ARG A 812 -3.94 -17.59 -33.95
CA ARG A 812 -2.77 -17.85 -33.08
C ARG A 812 -1.51 -17.10 -33.57
N LEU A 813 -0.63 -16.72 -32.65
CA LEU A 813 0.65 -16.06 -32.98
C LEU A 813 1.72 -17.05 -33.45
N VAL A 814 1.64 -18.30 -32.97
CA VAL A 814 2.61 -19.35 -33.31
C VAL A 814 2.00 -20.27 -34.37
N LYS A 815 2.72 -20.47 -35.48
CA LYS A 815 2.30 -21.39 -36.54
C LYS A 815 2.24 -22.82 -36.01
N PRO A 816 1.16 -23.56 -36.30
CA PRO A 816 1.08 -24.98 -35.94
C PRO A 816 2.19 -25.81 -36.60
N ALA A 817 2.56 -26.91 -35.94
CA ALA A 817 3.49 -27.89 -36.49
C ALA A 817 2.94 -28.54 -37.78
N HIS A 818 3.83 -29.09 -38.62
CA HIS A 818 3.46 -29.67 -39.92
C HIS A 818 2.46 -30.84 -39.81
N ASP A 819 2.50 -31.58 -38.71
CA ASP A 819 1.66 -32.73 -38.40
C ASP A 819 0.42 -32.40 -37.55
N TRP A 820 0.17 -31.12 -37.25
CA TRP A 820 -0.92 -30.66 -36.37
C TRP A 820 -2.30 -31.20 -36.78
N GLN A 821 -2.59 -31.28 -38.09
CA GLN A 821 -3.88 -31.80 -38.57
C GLN A 821 -4.08 -33.27 -38.20
N ILE A 822 -3.03 -34.09 -38.31
CA ILE A 822 -3.05 -35.52 -37.97
C ILE A 822 -3.23 -35.65 -36.45
N GLU A 823 -2.51 -34.86 -35.67
CA GLU A 823 -2.63 -34.83 -34.21
C GLU A 823 -4.06 -34.48 -33.76
N MET A 824 -4.68 -33.46 -34.39
CA MET A 824 -6.06 -33.07 -34.09
C MET A 824 -7.07 -34.14 -34.48
N GLN A 825 -6.88 -34.85 -35.60
CA GLN A 825 -7.75 -35.97 -35.98
C GLN A 825 -7.68 -37.12 -34.97
N ILE A 826 -6.47 -37.45 -34.49
CA ILE A 826 -6.25 -38.46 -33.44
C ILE A 826 -6.96 -38.04 -32.15
N LYS A 827 -6.76 -36.80 -31.71
CA LYS A 827 -7.42 -36.23 -30.52
C LYS A 827 -8.95 -36.24 -30.68
N SER A 828 -9.47 -35.82 -31.82
CA SER A 828 -10.90 -35.82 -32.12
C SER A 828 -11.52 -37.22 -32.03
N LYS A 829 -10.89 -38.23 -32.63
CA LYS A 829 -11.38 -39.62 -32.59
C LYS A 829 -11.34 -40.18 -31.17
N ARG A 830 -10.27 -39.90 -30.43
CA ARG A 830 -10.13 -40.32 -29.03
C ARG A 830 -11.23 -39.73 -28.15
N TYR A 831 -11.45 -38.42 -28.25
CA TYR A 831 -12.45 -37.73 -27.45
C TYR A 831 -13.87 -38.12 -27.81
N LEU A 832 -14.14 -38.39 -29.09
CA LEU A 832 -15.42 -38.95 -29.52
C LEU A 832 -15.72 -40.27 -28.82
N ASN A 833 -14.73 -41.17 -28.71
CA ASN A 833 -14.88 -42.43 -27.99
C ASN A 833 -15.08 -42.23 -26.48
N LEU A 834 -14.32 -41.32 -25.85
CA LEU A 834 -14.45 -41.02 -24.42
C LEU A 834 -15.81 -40.43 -24.10
N ALA A 835 -16.24 -39.43 -24.88
CA ALA A 835 -17.56 -38.81 -24.73
C ALA A 835 -18.67 -39.83 -24.96
N SER A 836 -18.58 -40.65 -26.02
CA SER A 836 -19.60 -41.67 -26.32
C SER A 836 -19.75 -42.69 -25.19
N ARG A 837 -18.65 -43.08 -24.53
CA ARG A 837 -18.69 -43.98 -23.36
C ARG A 837 -19.26 -43.30 -22.12
N ALA A 838 -18.94 -42.02 -21.92
CA ALA A 838 -19.45 -41.25 -20.79
C ALA A 838 -20.95 -40.92 -20.91
N MET A 839 -21.50 -40.97 -22.14
CA MET A 839 -22.91 -40.77 -22.47
C MET A 839 -23.70 -42.08 -22.60
N SER A 840 -23.06 -43.24 -22.47
CA SER A 840 -23.71 -44.56 -22.44
C SER A 840 -23.90 -45.01 -21.00
#